data_AF-A0A7W8AFY3-F1
#
_entry.id   AF-A0A7W8AFY3-F1
#
_cell.length_a   1.000
_cell.length_b   1.000
_cell.length_c   1.000
_cell.angle_alpha   90.00
_cell.angle_beta   90.00
_cell.angle_gamma   90.00
#
_symmetry.space_group_name_H-M   'P 1'
#
loop_
_entity.id
_entity.type
_entity.pdbx_description
1 polymer ?
#
loop_
_entity_poly.entity_id
_entity_poly.type
_entity_poly.pdbx_seq_one_letter_code
_entity_poly.pdbx_strand_id
1 'polypeptide(L)'
;MLLLLESIQTADATVYRDSDNPLKFYVLPEDPTMRMENGRPVFKYLIYRTLKPLPNGANGAALVFMDVELALNPTQMSALAVELAEKVTAERGPGAQPVDPKAIVLSKPEFTAGSVTVDMLANSGNLVQRVNHAGKPSMYGNNIVAISAELTEFGAAIFEGAMKTGGAGGVKVTYDLSFAARLPEVRATGHWTASKFYSFVQQVDFEENFWSEDDFTESVDEIFINSESRVVDIDPGVLPSDHPVLGTVREMMTQHLDEAIKRNLIEAIPPESRDFSKVRDADFENIKRSVMVNKSSDVFIQFREKQVTTVTKGPQANVKSIAEMGLDFKDFSQEVPADHPFLRQLNLTIQVNAEFEVLPIFSVDVTIDFPPHTAQHGVRTFTFKKADDVGKFDAFLDGQPKKFKYRYVVNYKGESRTFTSPLIDHEGDDLKINIDDLGLWMVDVEIGDMNFDQVTKAVLTLRHPEIAPGDRPAKTFQIDKNFTKQSVKAVLLQPAQPYGGSLKYFMKDGREFVRELAGLTDKTFIVDDPFSANKTIQVRSRGDFERSIDTIFIDFDYSETGNAFQQTPSVIIDKGNRGVNVTFPVIDEANGKLTYRAITTFRDGRVSDPGPKVLTERTLVVGEQANILSVTVLPDLIDWTRVKLATVELTHGAESETFVFRKGEATERTWELALPDGEKKEYRWFAKFFMETGDPITDRSPEPVDDEKLVVELP
;
A
#
# COMPACT_ATOMS: atom_id res chain seq x y z
N MET A 1 21.27 -62.79 6.35
CA MET A 1 21.71 -61.64 5.51
C MET A 1 20.79 -61.58 4.29
N LEU A 2 20.44 -60.41 3.75
CA LEU A 2 19.48 -60.34 2.64
C LEU A 2 20.03 -60.91 1.32
N LEU A 3 19.22 -61.66 0.57
CA LEU A 3 19.53 -62.26 -0.73
C LEU A 3 19.12 -61.33 -1.87
N LEU A 4 20.04 -61.07 -2.81
CA LEU A 4 19.80 -60.10 -3.88
C LEU A 4 18.84 -60.60 -4.97
N LEU A 5 19.00 -61.84 -5.43
CA LEU A 5 18.28 -62.38 -6.58
C LEU A 5 16.92 -63.01 -6.23
N GLU A 6 16.56 -63.04 -4.94
CA GLU A 6 15.23 -63.41 -4.46
C GLU A 6 14.41 -62.17 -4.05
N SER A 7 14.64 -61.04 -4.72
CA SER A 7 13.85 -59.84 -4.47
C SER A 7 12.45 -59.97 -5.05
N ILE A 8 11.44 -59.75 -4.22
CA ILE A 8 10.03 -59.75 -4.60
C ILE A 8 9.58 -58.29 -4.70
N GLN A 9 9.13 -57.90 -5.89
CA GLN A 9 8.51 -56.61 -6.09
C GLN A 9 7.02 -56.70 -5.76
N THR A 10 6.53 -55.82 -4.90
CA THR A 10 5.10 -55.64 -4.63
C THR A 10 4.65 -54.25 -5.07
N ALA A 11 3.36 -53.94 -4.90
CA ALA A 11 2.81 -52.63 -5.27
C ALA A 11 3.38 -51.47 -4.44
N ASP A 12 3.80 -51.73 -3.20
CA ASP A 12 4.20 -50.69 -2.23
C ASP A 12 5.68 -50.78 -1.80
N ALA A 13 6.36 -51.91 -2.08
CA ALA A 13 7.72 -52.16 -1.59
C ALA A 13 8.51 -53.16 -2.45
N THR A 14 9.83 -53.04 -2.40
CA THR A 14 10.74 -54.13 -2.76
C THR A 14 11.08 -54.94 -1.51
N VAL A 15 10.93 -56.26 -1.56
CA VAL A 15 11.19 -57.15 -0.44
C VAL A 15 12.33 -58.10 -0.77
N TYR A 16 13.24 -58.32 0.17
CA TYR A 16 14.38 -59.24 0.03
C TYR A 16 14.29 -60.37 1.06
N ARG A 17 14.44 -61.63 0.64
CA ARG A 17 14.47 -62.76 1.57
C ARG A 17 15.77 -62.80 2.37
N ASP A 18 15.73 -63.29 3.61
CA ASP A 18 16.93 -63.61 4.38
C ASP A 18 17.58 -64.93 3.93
N SER A 19 18.91 -64.96 3.91
CA SER A 19 19.72 -66.10 3.46
C SER A 19 19.68 -67.32 4.38
N ASP A 20 19.36 -67.11 5.66
CA ASP A 20 19.48 -68.13 6.70
C ASP A 20 18.10 -68.50 7.25
N ASN A 21 17.13 -67.57 7.23
CA ASN A 21 15.75 -67.80 7.63
C ASN A 21 14.75 -67.59 6.48
N PRO A 22 14.11 -68.66 5.96
CA PRO A 22 13.21 -68.57 4.81
C PRO A 22 11.88 -67.85 5.09
N LEU A 23 11.56 -67.55 6.36
CA LEU A 23 10.38 -66.81 6.80
C LEU A 23 10.68 -65.35 7.18
N LYS A 24 11.95 -64.93 7.10
CA LYS A 24 12.36 -63.55 7.38
C LYS A 24 12.57 -62.79 6.08
N PHE A 25 12.00 -61.60 6.01
CA PHE A 25 12.04 -60.73 4.84
C PHE A 25 12.42 -59.30 5.24
N TYR A 26 13.21 -58.65 4.39
CA TYR A 26 13.65 -57.28 4.52
C TYR A 26 12.86 -56.40 3.56
N VAL A 27 12.06 -55.48 4.11
CA VAL A 27 11.13 -54.64 3.36
C VAL A 27 11.75 -53.27 3.13
N LEU A 28 11.82 -52.85 1.87
CA LEU A 28 12.18 -51.51 1.44
C LEU A 28 10.97 -50.85 0.78
N PRO A 29 10.27 -49.93 1.46
CA PRO A 29 9.17 -49.17 0.86
C PRO A 29 9.66 -48.35 -0.34
N GLU A 30 8.81 -48.19 -1.36
CA GLU A 30 9.16 -47.41 -2.57
C GLU A 30 8.86 -45.92 -2.42
N ASP A 31 7.77 -45.61 -1.72
CA ASP A 31 7.26 -44.25 -1.57
C ASP A 31 7.55 -43.69 -0.17
N PRO A 32 8.31 -42.59 -0.05
CA PRO A 32 8.39 -41.84 1.20
C PRO A 32 7.05 -41.17 1.54
N THR A 33 6.67 -41.23 2.81
CA THR A 33 5.40 -40.70 3.32
C THR A 33 5.63 -39.74 4.48
N MET A 34 4.67 -38.86 4.74
CA MET A 34 4.74 -37.98 5.92
C MET A 34 4.63 -38.84 7.18
N ARG A 35 5.53 -38.61 8.14
CA ARG A 35 5.55 -39.39 9.38
C ARG A 35 4.26 -39.16 10.15
N MET A 36 3.66 -40.25 10.61
CA MET A 36 2.46 -40.21 11.45
C MET A 36 2.80 -40.53 12.90
N GLU A 37 2.28 -39.73 13.83
CA GLU A 37 2.38 -39.96 15.27
C GLU A 37 0.98 -39.87 15.88
N ASN A 38 0.53 -40.94 16.54
CA ASN A 38 -0.82 -41.04 17.12
C ASN A 38 -1.96 -40.70 16.13
N GLY A 39 -1.80 -41.11 14.86
CA GLY A 39 -2.78 -40.85 13.80
C GLY A 39 -2.76 -39.43 13.24
N ARG A 40 -1.79 -38.59 13.61
CA ARG A 40 -1.62 -37.24 13.07
C ARG A 40 -0.27 -37.10 12.37
N PRO A 41 -0.20 -36.37 11.25
CA PRO A 41 1.08 -36.06 10.62
C PRO A 41 1.93 -35.18 11.53
N VAL A 42 3.22 -35.45 11.57
CA VAL A 42 4.22 -34.56 12.16
C VAL A 42 4.44 -33.42 11.16
N PHE A 43 3.53 -32.43 11.21
CA PHE A 43 3.47 -31.30 10.29
C PHE A 43 2.96 -30.04 10.99
N LYS A 44 3.58 -28.89 10.71
CA LYS A 44 3.13 -27.58 11.18
C LYS A 44 3.39 -26.52 10.11
N TYR A 45 2.39 -25.69 9.87
CA TYR A 45 2.45 -24.52 8.99
C TYR A 45 2.19 -23.25 9.80
N LEU A 46 3.13 -22.31 9.77
CA LEU A 46 3.02 -21.01 10.43
C LEU A 46 3.05 -19.91 9.38
N ILE A 47 2.01 -19.09 9.30
CA ILE A 47 2.01 -17.90 8.44
C ILE A 47 2.11 -16.66 9.33
N TYR A 48 2.96 -15.71 8.97
CA TYR A 48 3.16 -14.48 9.73
C TYR A 48 3.32 -13.27 8.81
N ARG A 49 3.02 -12.10 9.37
CA ARG A 49 3.15 -10.80 8.69
C ARG A 49 3.97 -9.85 9.54
N THR A 50 4.67 -8.92 8.90
CA THR A 50 5.54 -7.94 9.57
C THR A 50 5.14 -6.52 9.18
N LEU A 51 5.15 -5.60 10.16
CA LEU A 51 4.89 -4.18 9.90
C LEU A 51 6.04 -3.51 9.14
N LYS A 52 7.28 -3.96 9.38
CA LYS A 52 8.44 -3.59 8.58
C LYS A 52 8.70 -4.68 7.54
N PRO A 53 9.05 -4.32 6.29
CA PRO A 53 9.46 -5.30 5.30
C PRO A 53 10.63 -6.14 5.82
N LEU A 54 10.59 -7.45 5.55
CA LEU A 54 11.71 -8.38 5.75
C LEU A 54 12.93 -7.93 4.90
N PRO A 55 14.14 -8.47 5.12
CA PRO A 55 15.32 -8.13 4.33
C PRO A 55 15.15 -8.28 2.81
N ASN A 56 14.20 -9.12 2.39
CA ASN A 56 13.82 -9.34 0.99
C ASN A 56 12.72 -8.38 0.47
N GLY A 57 12.25 -7.44 1.29
CA GLY A 57 11.20 -6.47 0.95
C GLY A 57 9.76 -6.96 1.13
N ALA A 58 9.54 -8.21 1.54
CA ALA A 58 8.19 -8.77 1.73
C ALA A 58 7.60 -8.39 3.10
N ASN A 59 6.27 -8.31 3.19
CA ASN A 59 5.56 -7.96 4.43
C ASN A 59 5.00 -9.19 5.17
N GLY A 60 5.40 -10.38 4.74
CA GLY A 60 5.00 -11.65 5.34
C GLY A 60 5.73 -12.84 4.71
N ALA A 61 5.67 -13.96 5.41
CA ALA A 61 6.27 -15.22 5.01
C ALA A 61 5.60 -16.38 5.75
N ALA A 62 5.98 -17.61 5.41
CA ALA A 62 5.53 -18.78 6.14
C ALA A 62 6.68 -19.73 6.48
N LEU A 63 6.51 -20.47 7.57
CA LEU A 63 7.40 -21.53 8.00
C LEU A 63 6.67 -22.87 7.92
N VAL A 64 7.33 -23.86 7.34
CA VAL A 64 6.87 -25.25 7.27
C VAL A 64 7.80 -26.10 8.11
N PHE A 65 7.24 -26.98 8.93
CA PHE A 65 7.96 -28.03 9.65
C PHE A 65 7.30 -29.36 9.36
N MET A 66 8.06 -30.36 8.94
CA MET A 66 7.52 -31.69 8.69
C MET A 66 8.57 -32.80 8.82
N ASP A 67 8.12 -33.98 9.22
CA ASP A 67 8.94 -35.19 9.16
C ASP A 67 8.42 -36.10 8.05
N VAL A 68 9.36 -36.68 7.30
CA VAL A 68 9.09 -37.70 6.28
C VAL A 68 9.78 -38.98 6.69
N GLU A 69 9.15 -40.12 6.41
CA GLU A 69 9.68 -41.43 6.73
C GLU A 69 9.52 -42.42 5.57
N LEU A 70 10.32 -43.48 5.61
CA LEU A 70 10.23 -44.62 4.71
C LEU A 70 9.65 -45.82 5.47
N ALA A 71 8.32 -45.91 5.48
CA ALA A 71 7.58 -46.94 6.18
C ALA A 71 6.29 -47.32 5.43
N LEU A 72 5.88 -48.59 5.60
CA LEU A 72 4.55 -49.05 5.25
C LEU A 72 3.62 -48.87 6.45
N ASN A 73 2.35 -48.53 6.20
CA ASN A 73 1.37 -48.46 7.26
C ASN A 73 0.99 -49.88 7.77
N PRO A 74 0.35 -50.01 8.95
CA PRO A 74 0.03 -51.33 9.52
C PRO A 74 -0.84 -52.23 8.63
N THR A 75 -1.73 -51.63 7.84
CA THR A 75 -2.59 -52.35 6.89
C THR A 75 -1.77 -52.92 5.74
N GLN A 76 -0.87 -52.12 5.16
CA GLN A 76 0.06 -52.55 4.11
C GLN A 76 1.01 -53.65 4.62
N MET A 77 1.57 -53.50 5.83
CA MET A 77 2.43 -54.53 6.43
C MET A 77 1.68 -55.86 6.63
N SER A 78 0.42 -55.79 7.07
CA SER A 78 -0.41 -57.00 7.26
C SER A 78 -0.73 -57.67 5.93
N ALA A 79 -1.10 -56.90 4.90
CA ALA A 79 -1.36 -57.41 3.55
C ALA A 79 -0.10 -58.05 2.94
N LEU A 80 1.06 -57.40 3.11
CA LEU A 80 2.34 -57.91 2.64
C LEU A 80 2.72 -59.24 3.30
N ALA A 81 2.48 -59.38 4.62
CA ALA A 81 2.73 -60.63 5.32
C ALA A 81 1.86 -61.78 4.80
N VAL A 82 0.59 -61.51 4.44
CA VAL A 82 -0.31 -62.50 3.81
C VAL A 82 0.23 -62.91 2.45
N GLU A 83 0.58 -61.96 1.58
CA GLU A 83 1.10 -62.23 0.24
C GLU A 83 2.39 -63.08 0.29
N LEU A 84 3.31 -62.74 1.20
CA LEU A 84 4.57 -63.47 1.36
C LEU A 84 4.34 -64.88 1.93
N ALA A 85 3.39 -65.06 2.85
CA ALA A 85 3.05 -66.39 3.38
C ALA A 85 2.46 -67.32 2.31
N GLU A 86 1.61 -66.78 1.42
CA GLU A 86 1.07 -67.51 0.27
C GLU A 86 2.18 -67.92 -0.70
N LYS A 87 3.11 -67.00 -1.03
CA LYS A 87 4.27 -67.28 -1.88
C LYS A 87 5.16 -68.38 -1.31
N VAL A 88 5.53 -68.29 -0.03
CA VAL A 88 6.36 -69.33 0.62
C VAL A 88 5.62 -70.66 0.69
N THR A 89 4.30 -70.64 0.89
CA THR A 89 3.49 -71.88 0.87
C THR A 89 3.51 -72.52 -0.51
N ALA A 90 3.38 -71.74 -1.58
CA ALA A 90 3.46 -72.23 -2.95
C ALA A 90 4.84 -72.82 -3.28
N GLU A 91 5.93 -72.19 -2.82
CA GLU A 91 7.30 -72.68 -2.99
C GLU A 91 7.54 -74.06 -2.34
N ARG A 92 6.85 -74.36 -1.23
CA ARG A 92 6.97 -75.66 -0.54
C ARG A 92 6.32 -76.82 -1.28
N GLY A 93 5.54 -76.53 -2.33
CA GLY A 93 4.92 -77.52 -3.20
C GLY A 93 3.60 -78.11 -2.67
N PRO A 94 2.94 -78.96 -3.49
CA PRO A 94 1.62 -79.50 -3.17
C PRO A 94 1.64 -80.40 -1.92
N GLY A 95 0.75 -80.14 -0.95
CA GLY A 95 0.62 -80.93 0.28
C GLY A 95 1.42 -80.44 1.48
N ALA A 96 2.22 -79.38 1.34
CA ALA A 96 2.87 -78.72 2.46
C ALA A 96 1.85 -77.98 3.36
N GLN A 97 2.12 -77.90 4.66
CA GLN A 97 1.29 -77.09 5.56
C GLN A 97 1.40 -75.60 5.20
N PRO A 98 0.27 -74.88 5.08
CA PRO A 98 0.27 -73.45 4.86
C PRO A 98 1.05 -72.68 5.92
N VAL A 99 1.82 -71.69 5.49
CA VAL A 99 2.51 -70.77 6.40
C VAL A 99 1.49 -69.80 6.97
N ASP A 100 1.43 -69.68 8.30
CA ASP A 100 0.67 -68.62 8.96
C ASP A 100 1.31 -67.26 8.66
N PRO A 101 0.58 -66.26 8.14
CA PRO A 101 1.09 -64.90 7.96
C PRO A 101 1.76 -64.30 9.19
N LYS A 102 1.35 -64.67 10.41
CA LYS A 102 1.98 -64.21 11.66
C LYS A 102 3.38 -64.80 11.90
N ALA A 103 3.72 -65.90 11.23
CA ALA A 103 5.05 -66.49 11.30
C ALA A 103 6.06 -65.77 10.39
N ILE A 104 5.60 -64.91 9.47
CA ILE A 104 6.46 -64.08 8.63
C ILE A 104 7.06 -62.96 9.46
N VAL A 105 8.40 -62.88 9.46
CA VAL A 105 9.13 -61.82 10.16
C VAL A 105 9.55 -60.76 9.15
N LEU A 106 8.91 -59.59 9.23
CA LEU A 106 9.28 -58.42 8.43
C LEU A 106 10.32 -57.59 9.20
N SER A 107 11.41 -57.26 8.54
CA SER A 107 12.50 -56.44 9.05
C SER A 107 12.90 -55.39 8.02
N LYS A 108 13.79 -54.47 8.37
CA LYS A 108 14.31 -53.46 7.44
C LYS A 108 15.76 -53.75 7.07
N PRO A 109 16.19 -53.45 5.83
CA PRO A 109 17.60 -53.56 5.47
C PRO A 109 18.46 -52.72 6.42
N GLU A 110 19.63 -53.24 6.79
CA GLU A 110 20.64 -52.46 7.50
C GLU A 110 21.39 -51.61 6.47
N PHE A 111 21.13 -50.30 6.50
CA PHE A 111 21.74 -49.36 5.56
C PHE A 111 23.16 -49.01 5.99
N THR A 112 24.08 -49.09 5.04
CA THR A 112 25.51 -48.79 5.21
C THR A 112 25.84 -47.35 4.83
N ALA A 113 25.06 -46.75 3.93
CA ALA A 113 25.15 -45.35 3.55
C ALA A 113 23.78 -44.83 3.10
N GLY A 114 23.56 -43.52 3.27
CA GLY A 114 22.33 -42.89 2.80
C GLY A 114 22.40 -41.37 2.73
N SER A 115 21.74 -40.81 1.72
CA SER A 115 21.50 -39.37 1.55
C SER A 115 20.07 -39.10 1.14
N VAL A 116 19.59 -37.88 1.39
CA VAL A 116 18.25 -37.44 1.02
C VAL A 116 18.29 -36.06 0.39
N THR A 117 17.58 -35.91 -0.71
CA THR A 117 17.27 -34.64 -1.36
C THR A 117 15.81 -34.30 -1.14
N VAL A 118 15.54 -33.03 -0.80
CA VAL A 118 14.19 -32.51 -0.58
C VAL A 118 13.97 -31.30 -1.48
N ASP A 119 12.98 -31.38 -2.36
CA ASP A 119 12.55 -30.29 -3.21
C ASP A 119 11.14 -29.84 -2.80
N MET A 120 11.01 -28.59 -2.35
CA MET A 120 9.72 -27.99 -2.02
C MET A 120 9.36 -26.96 -3.08
N LEU A 121 8.17 -27.06 -3.69
CA LEU A 121 7.68 -26.15 -4.75
C LEU A 121 8.73 -25.85 -5.84
N ALA A 122 9.41 -26.90 -6.28
CA ALA A 122 10.52 -26.86 -7.25
C ALA A 122 11.73 -26.00 -6.84
N ASN A 123 11.85 -25.67 -5.55
CA ASN A 123 12.92 -24.86 -4.96
C ASN A 123 13.14 -23.50 -5.69
N SER A 124 12.05 -22.91 -6.19
CA SER A 124 12.12 -21.63 -6.89
C SER A 124 12.29 -20.49 -5.88
N GLY A 125 13.30 -19.64 -6.06
CA GLY A 125 13.58 -18.51 -5.14
C GLY A 125 12.43 -17.51 -4.98
N ASN A 126 11.47 -17.53 -5.91
CA ASN A 126 10.26 -16.71 -5.85
C ASN A 126 9.18 -17.28 -4.91
N LEU A 127 9.20 -18.60 -4.65
CA LEU A 127 8.22 -19.29 -3.80
C LEU A 127 8.84 -19.77 -2.48
N VAL A 128 10.08 -20.22 -2.53
CA VAL A 128 10.80 -20.79 -1.39
C VAL A 128 12.06 -19.97 -1.16
N GLN A 129 12.20 -19.41 0.03
CA GLN A 129 13.39 -18.68 0.42
C GLN A 129 14.51 -19.64 0.80
N ARG A 130 14.16 -20.69 1.54
CA ARG A 130 15.13 -21.68 2.03
C ARG A 130 14.44 -22.98 2.42
N VAL A 131 15.08 -24.10 2.11
CA VAL A 131 14.76 -25.42 2.67
C VAL A 131 15.95 -25.88 3.51
N ASN A 132 15.70 -26.26 4.75
CA ASN A 132 16.70 -26.80 5.66
C ASN A 132 16.37 -28.26 5.98
N HIS A 133 17.32 -29.15 5.69
CA HIS A 133 17.32 -30.55 6.08
C HIS A 133 18.78 -31.01 6.27
N ALA A 134 19.01 -32.12 6.98
CA ALA A 134 20.36 -32.59 7.29
C ALA A 134 21.10 -33.27 6.10
N GLY A 135 20.46 -33.39 4.94
CA GLY A 135 20.98 -34.11 3.76
C GLY A 135 21.15 -35.63 3.94
N LYS A 136 20.89 -36.14 5.14
CA LYS A 136 20.99 -37.56 5.52
C LYS A 136 19.76 -37.96 6.31
N PRO A 137 19.20 -39.16 6.06
CA PRO A 137 18.13 -39.70 6.89
C PRO A 137 18.69 -40.16 8.23
N SER A 138 17.81 -40.55 9.16
CA SER A 138 18.22 -41.07 10.46
C SER A 138 19.15 -42.30 10.39
N MET A 139 19.18 -43.03 9.27
CA MET A 139 19.95 -44.27 9.07
C MET A 139 19.56 -45.43 10.01
N TYR A 140 18.48 -45.27 10.78
CA TYR A 140 17.90 -46.29 11.64
C TYR A 140 16.36 -46.19 11.62
N GLY A 141 15.69 -47.28 11.98
CA GLY A 141 14.22 -47.31 12.06
C GLY A 141 13.55 -47.00 10.72
N ASN A 142 12.73 -45.95 10.68
CA ASN A 142 12.01 -45.53 9.47
C ASN A 142 12.77 -44.55 8.57
N ASN A 143 14.08 -44.37 8.77
CA ASN A 143 14.91 -43.44 7.98
C ASN A 143 14.31 -42.04 7.93
N ILE A 144 13.94 -41.52 9.10
CA ILE A 144 13.21 -40.25 9.21
C ILE A 144 14.09 -39.09 8.75
N VAL A 145 13.48 -38.12 8.09
CA VAL A 145 14.07 -36.86 7.66
C VAL A 145 13.22 -35.73 8.20
N ALA A 146 13.81 -34.91 9.07
CA ALA A 146 13.20 -33.67 9.54
C ALA A 146 13.47 -32.55 8.53
N ILE A 147 12.41 -31.86 8.12
CA ILE A 147 12.42 -30.83 7.10
C ILE A 147 11.86 -29.55 7.72
N SER A 148 12.55 -28.43 7.53
CA SER A 148 11.98 -27.11 7.76
C SER A 148 12.18 -26.23 6.55
N ALA A 149 11.20 -25.41 6.20
CA ALA A 149 11.29 -24.53 5.05
C ALA A 149 10.72 -23.15 5.37
N GLU A 150 11.29 -22.14 4.73
CA GLU A 150 10.85 -20.76 4.77
C GLU A 150 10.34 -20.36 3.39
N LEU A 151 9.08 -19.96 3.33
CA LEU A 151 8.36 -19.61 2.11
C LEU A 151 8.27 -18.09 1.96
N THR A 152 8.22 -17.62 0.72
CA THR A 152 7.85 -16.23 0.43
C THR A 152 6.37 -16.00 0.69
N GLU A 153 5.92 -14.74 0.71
CA GLU A 153 4.49 -14.40 0.78
C GLU A 153 3.68 -15.10 -0.32
N PHE A 154 4.21 -15.15 -1.54
CA PHE A 154 3.55 -15.81 -2.66
C PHE A 154 3.61 -17.34 -2.54
N GLY A 155 4.75 -17.91 -2.15
CA GLY A 155 4.89 -19.36 -1.95
C GLY A 155 4.04 -19.90 -0.80
N ALA A 156 3.83 -19.11 0.26
CA ALA A 156 2.93 -19.43 1.36
C ALA A 156 1.51 -19.74 0.86
N ALA A 157 0.94 -18.85 0.05
CA ALA A 157 -0.40 -19.02 -0.51
C ALA A 157 -0.51 -20.26 -1.42
N ILE A 158 0.50 -20.50 -2.27
CA ILE A 158 0.52 -21.68 -3.16
C ILE A 158 0.63 -22.97 -2.37
N PHE A 159 1.54 -23.02 -1.39
CA PHE A 159 1.75 -24.20 -0.55
C PHE A 159 0.50 -24.55 0.26
N GLU A 160 -0.13 -23.54 0.87
CA GLU A 160 -1.40 -23.69 1.57
C GLU A 160 -2.50 -24.22 0.64
N GLY A 161 -2.58 -23.70 -0.59
CA GLY A 161 -3.50 -24.20 -1.61
C GLY A 161 -3.26 -25.68 -1.92
N ALA A 162 -2.01 -26.06 -2.20
CA ALA A 162 -1.63 -27.44 -2.51
C ALA A 162 -1.92 -28.42 -1.37
N MET A 163 -1.70 -27.99 -0.11
CA MET A 163 -1.95 -28.83 1.06
C MET A 163 -3.44 -29.01 1.40
N LYS A 164 -4.30 -28.08 0.97
CA LYS A 164 -5.76 -28.12 1.15
C LYS A 164 -6.50 -28.91 0.07
N THR A 165 -5.86 -29.18 -1.06
CA THR A 165 -6.46 -29.94 -2.17
C THR A 165 -5.96 -31.38 -2.20
N GLY A 166 -6.74 -32.32 -2.73
CA GLY A 166 -6.30 -33.70 -2.92
C GLY A 166 -5.09 -33.82 -3.85
N GLY A 167 -4.31 -34.89 -3.70
CA GLY A 167 -3.09 -35.16 -4.48
C GLY A 167 -1.76 -34.78 -3.79
N ALA A 168 -0.82 -34.27 -4.58
CA ALA A 168 0.55 -33.97 -4.13
C ALA A 168 0.64 -32.63 -3.38
N GLY A 169 1.26 -32.64 -2.19
CA GLY A 169 1.43 -31.46 -1.33
C GLY A 169 2.58 -30.52 -1.72
N GLY A 170 3.17 -30.69 -2.91
CA GLY A 170 4.25 -29.82 -3.39
C GLY A 170 5.61 -30.04 -2.74
N VAL A 171 5.82 -31.18 -2.06
CA VAL A 171 7.11 -31.60 -1.50
C VAL A 171 7.51 -32.92 -2.15
N LYS A 172 8.68 -32.95 -2.78
CA LYS A 172 9.29 -34.16 -3.32
C LYS A 172 10.46 -34.58 -2.43
N VAL A 173 10.50 -35.85 -2.07
CA VAL A 173 11.62 -36.43 -1.31
C VAL A 173 12.22 -37.57 -2.11
N THR A 174 13.54 -37.55 -2.23
CA THR A 174 14.31 -38.59 -2.92
C THR A 174 15.38 -39.09 -1.97
N TYR A 175 15.31 -40.38 -1.66
CA TYR A 175 16.32 -41.09 -0.91
C TYR A 175 17.37 -41.64 -1.88
N ASP A 176 18.57 -41.86 -1.36
CA ASP A 176 19.61 -42.69 -1.95
C ASP A 176 20.17 -43.53 -0.80
N LEU A 177 19.89 -44.83 -0.81
CA LEU A 177 20.17 -45.76 0.27
C LEU A 177 20.99 -46.94 -0.24
N SER A 178 22.06 -47.28 0.47
CA SER A 178 22.93 -48.40 0.12
C SER A 178 23.00 -49.43 1.25
N PHE A 179 22.86 -50.71 0.92
CA PHE A 179 22.93 -51.83 1.87
C PHE A 179 23.68 -53.03 1.27
N ALA A 180 24.19 -53.90 2.13
CA ALA A 180 24.88 -55.11 1.70
C ALA A 180 23.90 -56.24 1.40
N ALA A 181 24.05 -56.88 0.24
CA ALA A 181 23.26 -58.02 -0.21
C ALA A 181 24.17 -59.21 -0.54
N ARG A 182 23.71 -60.43 -0.23
CA ARG A 182 24.40 -61.67 -0.56
C ARG A 182 23.96 -62.16 -1.94
N LEU A 183 24.93 -62.49 -2.78
CA LEU A 183 24.70 -63.19 -4.04
C LEU A 183 24.42 -64.68 -3.79
N PRO A 184 23.62 -65.33 -4.63
CA PRO A 184 23.39 -66.77 -4.56
C PRO A 184 24.70 -67.55 -4.70
N GLU A 185 24.66 -68.77 -4.20
CA GLU A 185 25.82 -69.64 -4.14
C GLU A 185 26.23 -70.17 -5.52
N VAL A 186 27.52 -70.08 -5.84
CA VAL A 186 28.12 -70.71 -7.03
C VAL A 186 28.80 -72.02 -6.60
N ARG A 187 28.64 -73.06 -7.42
CA ARG A 187 29.30 -74.37 -7.22
C ARG A 187 30.18 -74.68 -8.41
N ALA A 188 31.41 -75.12 -8.15
CA ALA A 188 32.31 -75.57 -9.19
C ALA A 188 32.95 -76.92 -8.83
N THR A 189 33.07 -77.79 -9.81
CA THR A 189 33.69 -79.11 -9.69
C THR A 189 34.77 -79.29 -10.76
N GLY A 190 35.90 -79.87 -10.37
CA GLY A 190 36.99 -80.22 -11.26
C GLY A 190 37.25 -81.71 -11.19
N HIS A 191 37.28 -82.37 -12.34
CA HIS A 191 37.58 -83.79 -12.47
C HIS A 191 38.74 -83.97 -13.44
N TRP A 192 39.73 -84.77 -13.03
CA TRP A 192 40.79 -85.24 -13.91
C TRP A 192 41.02 -86.73 -13.68
N THR A 193 41.12 -87.47 -14.77
CA THR A 193 41.41 -88.91 -14.74
C THR A 193 42.51 -89.20 -15.75
N ALA A 194 43.52 -89.96 -15.33
CA ALA A 194 44.57 -90.46 -16.21
C ALA A 194 44.74 -91.98 -16.03
N SER A 195 45.03 -92.65 -17.14
CA SER A 195 45.40 -94.06 -17.16
C SER A 195 46.57 -94.32 -18.09
N LYS A 196 47.53 -95.10 -17.61
CA LYS A 196 48.67 -95.62 -18.37
C LYS A 196 48.65 -97.13 -18.30
N PHE A 197 48.63 -97.75 -19.47
CA PHE A 197 48.68 -99.18 -19.65
C PHE A 197 49.94 -99.58 -20.41
N TYR A 198 50.63 -100.59 -19.88
CA TYR A 198 51.79 -101.20 -20.50
C TYR A 198 51.64 -102.72 -20.50
N SER A 199 51.86 -103.32 -21.67
CA SER A 199 51.92 -104.77 -21.84
C SER A 199 53.18 -105.13 -22.60
N PHE A 200 53.96 -106.05 -22.04
CA PHE A 200 55.15 -106.61 -22.65
C PHE A 200 55.06 -108.13 -22.64
N VAL A 201 55.18 -108.73 -23.82
CA VAL A 201 55.28 -110.17 -23.98
C VAL A 201 56.53 -110.47 -24.79
N GLN A 202 57.43 -111.25 -24.20
CA GLN A 202 58.62 -111.77 -24.88
C GLN A 202 58.56 -113.29 -24.85
N GLN A 203 58.73 -113.89 -26.03
CA GLN A 203 58.88 -115.32 -26.21
C GLN A 203 60.26 -115.56 -26.81
N VAL A 204 61.03 -116.42 -26.14
CA VAL A 204 62.35 -116.84 -26.59
C VAL A 204 62.33 -118.36 -26.63
N ASP A 205 62.56 -118.91 -27.82
CA ASP A 205 62.60 -120.34 -28.04
C ASP A 205 64.00 -120.72 -28.54
N PHE A 206 64.58 -121.74 -27.92
CA PHE A 206 65.85 -122.36 -28.28
C PHE A 206 65.58 -123.78 -28.74
N GLU A 207 65.92 -124.08 -29.99
CA GLU A 207 65.80 -125.43 -30.53
C GLU A 207 67.20 -126.05 -30.63
N GLU A 208 67.50 -126.97 -29.69
CA GLU A 208 68.78 -127.69 -29.68
C GLU A 208 68.81 -128.73 -30.80
N ASN A 209 69.71 -128.55 -31.75
CA ASN A 209 69.83 -129.45 -32.89
C ASN A 209 71.02 -130.39 -32.68
N PHE A 210 70.74 -131.69 -32.48
CA PHE A 210 71.77 -132.70 -32.17
C PHE A 210 72.87 -132.85 -33.24
N TRP A 211 72.63 -132.35 -34.46
CA TRP A 211 73.54 -132.49 -35.61
C TRP A 211 73.75 -131.18 -36.40
N SER A 212 73.28 -130.03 -35.93
CA SER A 212 73.52 -128.71 -36.55
C SER A 212 73.64 -127.60 -35.50
N GLU A 213 74.00 -126.39 -35.90
CA GLU A 213 73.97 -125.24 -34.99
C GLU A 213 72.53 -125.01 -34.47
N ASP A 214 72.42 -124.62 -33.20
CA ASP A 214 71.14 -124.40 -32.52
C ASP A 214 70.43 -123.16 -33.09
N ASP A 215 69.11 -123.25 -33.25
CA ASP A 215 68.30 -122.16 -33.76
C ASP A 215 67.74 -121.31 -32.62
N PHE A 216 67.82 -119.99 -32.79
CA PHE A 216 67.35 -119.00 -31.83
C PHE A 216 66.27 -118.13 -32.46
N THR A 217 65.08 -118.07 -31.83
CA THR A 217 64.02 -117.14 -32.22
C THR A 217 63.53 -116.34 -31.01
N GLU A 218 63.52 -115.02 -31.14
CA GLU A 218 62.91 -114.10 -30.17
C GLU A 218 61.76 -113.34 -30.84
N SER A 219 60.58 -113.37 -30.22
CA SER A 219 59.44 -112.52 -30.57
C SER A 219 59.08 -111.61 -29.39
N VAL A 220 58.89 -110.31 -29.68
CA VAL A 220 58.55 -109.29 -28.69
C VAL A 220 57.36 -108.48 -29.16
N ASP A 221 56.29 -108.49 -28.36
CA ASP A 221 55.12 -107.62 -28.51
C ASP A 221 55.05 -106.63 -27.35
N GLU A 222 55.09 -105.35 -27.68
CA GLU A 222 55.06 -104.26 -26.70
C GLU A 222 53.95 -103.26 -27.06
N ILE A 223 53.05 -102.99 -26.10
CA ILE A 223 51.92 -102.07 -26.26
C ILE A 223 51.93 -101.02 -25.15
N PHE A 224 51.87 -99.75 -25.55
CA PHE A 224 51.69 -98.60 -24.67
C PHE A 224 50.41 -97.85 -25.02
N ILE A 225 49.57 -97.60 -24.01
CA ILE A 225 48.37 -96.74 -24.14
C ILE A 225 48.40 -95.70 -23.02
N ASN A 226 48.26 -94.43 -23.40
CA ASN A 226 48.11 -93.32 -22.46
C ASN A 226 46.80 -92.57 -22.75
N SER A 227 46.00 -92.31 -21.71
CA SER A 227 44.74 -91.58 -21.81
C SER A 227 44.61 -90.61 -20.64
N GLU A 228 44.27 -89.36 -20.94
CA GLU A 228 44.05 -88.31 -19.93
C GLU A 228 42.81 -87.49 -20.30
N SER A 229 41.97 -87.16 -19.32
CA SER A 229 40.80 -86.29 -19.50
C SER A 229 40.69 -85.26 -18.38
N ARG A 230 40.22 -84.05 -18.71
CA ARG A 230 40.03 -82.94 -17.76
C ARG A 230 38.67 -82.28 -18.01
N VAL A 231 37.89 -82.12 -16.95
CA VAL A 231 36.60 -81.42 -16.99
C VAL A 231 36.52 -80.46 -15.80
N VAL A 232 36.14 -79.21 -16.07
CA VAL A 232 35.77 -78.22 -15.04
C VAL A 232 34.34 -77.81 -15.33
N ASP A 233 33.44 -78.12 -14.41
CA ASP A 233 32.03 -77.77 -14.48
C ASP A 233 31.72 -76.69 -13.44
N ILE A 234 30.94 -75.68 -13.85
CA ILE A 234 30.55 -74.58 -12.98
C ILE A 234 29.05 -74.44 -13.10
N ASP A 235 28.36 -74.74 -12.01
CA ASP A 235 26.95 -74.46 -11.84
C ASP A 235 26.81 -73.00 -11.37
N PRO A 236 26.34 -72.09 -12.25
CA PRO A 236 26.16 -70.69 -11.89
C PRO A 236 24.99 -70.49 -10.91
N GLY A 237 24.24 -71.56 -10.59
CA GLY A 237 23.00 -71.48 -9.84
C GLY A 237 21.99 -70.64 -10.60
N VAL A 238 21.63 -69.49 -10.02
CA VAL A 238 20.69 -68.53 -10.62
C VAL A 238 21.40 -67.32 -11.27
N LEU A 239 22.74 -67.29 -11.28
CA LEU A 239 23.48 -66.23 -11.96
C LEU A 239 23.38 -66.39 -13.49
N PRO A 240 23.33 -65.27 -14.23
CA PRO A 240 23.55 -65.30 -15.68
C PRO A 240 24.88 -65.97 -16.01
N SER A 241 24.90 -66.78 -17.07
CA SER A 241 26.06 -67.60 -17.47
C SER A 241 27.29 -66.78 -17.87
N ASP A 242 27.14 -65.48 -18.12
CA ASP A 242 28.18 -64.52 -18.47
C ASP A 242 28.64 -63.63 -17.30
N HIS A 243 28.16 -63.86 -16.08
CA HIS A 243 28.51 -63.03 -14.93
C HIS A 243 30.04 -63.10 -14.63
N PRO A 244 30.75 -61.96 -14.48
CA PRO A 244 32.21 -61.91 -14.37
C PRO A 244 32.82 -62.81 -13.28
N VAL A 245 32.10 -62.97 -12.16
CA VAL A 245 32.49 -63.84 -11.03
C VAL A 245 32.66 -65.30 -11.45
N LEU A 246 31.89 -65.79 -12.42
CA LEU A 246 32.02 -67.17 -12.93
C LEU A 246 33.37 -67.37 -13.64
N GLY A 247 33.90 -66.33 -14.27
CA GLY A 247 35.25 -66.34 -14.88
C GLY A 247 36.34 -66.50 -13.82
N THR A 248 36.28 -65.70 -12.75
CA THR A 248 37.23 -65.79 -11.63
C THR A 248 37.20 -67.16 -10.96
N VAL A 249 36.00 -67.72 -10.72
CA VAL A 249 35.84 -69.06 -10.14
C VAL A 249 36.43 -70.14 -11.07
N ARG A 250 36.27 -70.00 -12.39
CA ARG A 250 36.85 -70.93 -13.38
C ARG A 250 38.37 -70.94 -13.37
N GLU A 251 39.00 -69.76 -13.33
CA GLU A 251 40.45 -69.64 -13.30
C GLU A 251 41.04 -70.27 -12.04
N MET A 252 40.48 -69.94 -10.88
CA MET A 252 40.89 -70.50 -9.60
C MET A 252 40.70 -72.03 -9.55
N MET A 253 39.57 -72.56 -10.04
CA MET A 253 39.34 -74.01 -10.11
C MET A 253 40.33 -74.72 -11.03
N THR A 254 40.64 -74.12 -12.18
CA THR A 254 41.62 -74.67 -13.11
C THR A 254 43.00 -74.71 -12.46
N GLN A 255 43.40 -73.65 -11.77
CA GLN A 255 44.68 -73.59 -11.06
C GLN A 255 44.79 -74.66 -9.97
N HIS A 256 43.76 -74.82 -9.14
CA HIS A 256 43.75 -75.85 -8.11
C HIS A 256 43.74 -77.27 -8.68
N LEU A 257 43.02 -77.49 -9.79
CA LEU A 257 43.03 -78.77 -10.48
C LEU A 257 44.43 -79.07 -11.04
N ASP A 258 45.08 -78.11 -11.68
CA ASP A 258 46.43 -78.27 -12.23
C ASP A 258 47.47 -78.55 -11.12
N GLU A 259 47.37 -77.90 -9.95
CA GLU A 259 48.20 -78.21 -8.79
C GLU A 259 47.95 -79.63 -8.25
N ALA A 260 46.69 -80.06 -8.20
CA ALA A 260 46.33 -81.39 -7.76
C ALA A 260 46.77 -82.47 -8.77
N ILE A 261 46.71 -82.18 -10.07
CA ILE A 261 47.27 -83.03 -11.13
C ILE A 261 48.78 -83.17 -10.95
N LYS A 262 49.51 -82.07 -10.75
CA LYS A 262 50.98 -82.09 -10.56
C LYS A 262 51.42 -83.01 -9.42
N ARG A 263 50.63 -83.07 -8.34
CA ARG A 263 50.90 -83.96 -7.20
C ARG A 263 50.57 -85.43 -7.46
N ASN A 264 49.65 -85.72 -8.36
CA ASN A 264 49.12 -87.07 -8.63
C ASN A 264 49.49 -87.59 -10.03
N LEU A 265 50.50 -86.99 -10.66
CA LEU A 265 51.03 -87.39 -11.96
C LEU A 265 51.51 -88.83 -11.91
N ILE A 266 51.03 -89.64 -12.86
CA ILE A 266 51.44 -91.04 -12.99
C ILE A 266 52.86 -91.08 -13.55
N GLU A 267 53.83 -91.54 -12.74
CA GLU A 267 55.19 -91.84 -13.20
C GLU A 267 55.17 -92.77 -14.41
N ALA A 268 56.06 -92.50 -15.38
CA ALA A 268 56.21 -93.34 -16.56
C ALA A 268 56.46 -94.81 -16.15
N ILE A 269 55.84 -95.75 -16.86
CA ILE A 269 56.16 -97.17 -16.72
C ILE A 269 57.44 -97.38 -17.55
N PRO A 270 58.58 -97.73 -16.94
CA PRO A 270 59.79 -98.00 -17.70
C PRO A 270 59.58 -99.26 -18.57
N PRO A 271 60.16 -99.30 -19.78
CA PRO A 271 60.10 -100.51 -20.60
C PRO A 271 60.85 -101.65 -19.92
N GLU A 272 60.35 -102.87 -20.09
CA GLU A 272 60.97 -104.06 -19.52
C GLU A 272 62.29 -104.39 -20.21
N SER A 273 63.28 -104.79 -19.40
CA SER A 273 64.60 -105.17 -19.94
C SER A 273 64.47 -106.45 -20.76
N ARG A 274 64.83 -106.42 -22.04
CA ARG A 274 64.86 -107.59 -22.93
C ARG A 274 65.94 -108.62 -22.58
N ASP A 275 66.82 -108.31 -21.64
CA ASP A 275 67.91 -109.19 -21.20
C ASP A 275 67.37 -110.42 -20.44
N PHE A 276 67.54 -111.59 -21.04
CA PHE A 276 67.17 -112.89 -20.48
C PHE A 276 68.41 -113.72 -20.06
N SER A 277 69.62 -113.14 -20.10
CA SER A 277 70.88 -113.84 -19.82
C SER A 277 70.88 -114.54 -18.45
N LYS A 278 70.25 -113.93 -17.44
CA LYS A 278 70.11 -114.51 -16.09
C LYS A 278 69.20 -115.75 -16.02
N VAL A 279 68.33 -115.95 -17.00
CA VAL A 279 67.41 -117.09 -17.08
C VAL A 279 67.98 -118.20 -17.98
N ARG A 280 68.82 -117.83 -18.96
CA ARG A 280 69.53 -118.76 -19.84
C ARG A 280 70.42 -119.74 -19.06
N ASP A 281 71.04 -119.30 -17.97
CA ASP A 281 71.94 -120.14 -17.15
C ASP A 281 71.21 -121.29 -16.40
N ALA A 282 69.91 -121.48 -16.62
CA ALA A 282 69.06 -122.49 -15.96
C ALA A 282 68.47 -123.56 -16.91
N ASP A 283 69.02 -123.75 -18.12
CA ASP A 283 68.63 -124.78 -19.12
C ASP A 283 67.12 -124.80 -19.48
N PHE A 284 66.54 -123.63 -19.76
CA PHE A 284 65.15 -123.54 -20.24
C PHE A 284 65.08 -123.39 -21.77
N GLU A 285 64.41 -124.33 -22.45
CA GLU A 285 64.25 -124.33 -23.92
C GLU A 285 63.22 -123.30 -24.43
N ASN A 286 62.16 -123.02 -23.65
CA ASN A 286 61.10 -122.09 -24.03
C ASN A 286 60.81 -121.11 -22.89
N ILE A 287 61.06 -119.82 -23.12
CA ILE A 287 60.88 -118.76 -22.12
C ILE A 287 59.78 -117.82 -22.58
N LYS A 288 58.68 -117.77 -21.84
CA LYS A 288 57.63 -116.76 -22.02
C LYS A 288 57.55 -115.84 -20.81
N ARG A 289 57.86 -114.56 -21.01
CA ARG A 289 57.68 -113.51 -20.00
C ARG A 289 56.54 -112.59 -20.42
N SER A 290 55.58 -112.41 -19.53
CA SER A 290 54.45 -111.50 -19.70
C SER A 290 54.40 -110.56 -18.52
N VAL A 291 54.53 -109.26 -18.77
CA VAL A 291 54.38 -108.21 -17.76
C VAL A 291 53.24 -107.31 -18.21
N MET A 292 52.28 -107.09 -17.31
CA MET A 292 51.17 -106.18 -17.52
C MET A 292 51.11 -105.22 -16.34
N VAL A 293 51.23 -103.92 -16.63
CA VAL A 293 51.15 -102.87 -15.63
C VAL A 293 50.05 -101.91 -16.03
N ASN A 294 49.10 -101.71 -15.13
CA ASN A 294 48.07 -100.69 -15.25
C ASN A 294 48.22 -99.70 -14.09
N LYS A 295 48.39 -98.42 -14.42
CA LYS A 295 48.38 -97.33 -13.44
C LYS A 295 47.24 -96.38 -13.78
N SER A 296 46.40 -96.08 -12.80
CA SER A 296 45.37 -95.05 -12.91
C SER A 296 45.51 -94.03 -11.79
N SER A 297 45.09 -92.79 -12.08
CA SER A 297 45.03 -91.70 -11.11
C SER A 297 43.77 -90.90 -11.36
N ASP A 298 43.06 -90.58 -10.28
CA ASP A 298 41.81 -89.83 -10.32
C ASP A 298 41.89 -88.70 -9.30
N VAL A 299 41.55 -87.49 -9.75
CA VAL A 299 41.57 -86.28 -8.95
C VAL A 299 40.23 -85.59 -9.08
N PHE A 300 39.57 -85.40 -7.93
CA PHE A 300 38.34 -84.64 -7.80
C PHE A 300 38.51 -83.48 -6.83
N ILE A 301 38.07 -82.29 -7.24
CA ILE A 301 38.03 -81.09 -6.38
C ILE A 301 36.66 -80.42 -6.47
N GLN A 302 36.20 -79.85 -5.35
CA GLN A 302 34.92 -79.14 -5.25
C GLN A 302 35.10 -77.80 -4.53
N PHE A 303 34.42 -76.76 -5.03
CA PHE A 303 34.43 -75.41 -4.48
C PHE A 303 33.03 -74.82 -4.37
N ARG A 304 32.80 -74.00 -3.33
CA ARG A 304 31.51 -73.37 -3.00
C ARG A 304 31.76 -71.98 -2.37
N GLU A 305 31.25 -70.91 -2.98
CA GLU A 305 31.47 -69.53 -2.52
C GLU A 305 30.18 -68.70 -2.47
N LYS A 306 30.10 -67.81 -1.46
CA LYS A 306 28.99 -66.87 -1.24
C LYS A 306 29.55 -65.44 -1.16
N GLN A 307 29.36 -64.65 -2.22
CA GLN A 307 29.85 -63.28 -2.28
C GLN A 307 28.83 -62.27 -1.72
N VAL A 308 29.32 -61.18 -1.13
CA VAL A 308 28.50 -60.02 -0.69
C VAL A 308 28.80 -58.83 -1.61
N THR A 309 27.75 -58.14 -2.05
CA THR A 309 27.83 -56.93 -2.88
C THR A 309 27.02 -55.79 -2.26
N THR A 310 27.36 -54.54 -2.59
CA THR A 310 26.58 -53.37 -2.18
C THR A 310 25.49 -53.08 -3.21
N VAL A 311 24.28 -52.84 -2.73
CA VAL A 311 23.11 -52.51 -3.55
C VAL A 311 22.64 -51.11 -3.16
N THR A 312 22.43 -50.27 -4.17
CA THR A 312 21.95 -48.90 -4.00
C THR A 312 20.53 -48.77 -4.57
N LYS A 313 19.63 -48.14 -3.81
CA LYS A 313 18.23 -47.91 -4.17
C LYS A 313 17.82 -46.48 -3.85
N GLY A 314 17.01 -45.88 -4.71
CA GLY A 314 16.53 -44.50 -4.54
C GLY A 314 15.00 -44.36 -4.46
N PRO A 315 14.36 -44.74 -3.35
CA PRO A 315 12.94 -44.46 -3.10
C PRO A 315 12.62 -42.97 -3.28
N GLN A 316 11.57 -42.63 -4.02
CA GLN A 316 11.19 -41.24 -4.26
C GLN A 316 9.69 -41.08 -4.50
N ALA A 317 9.10 -40.05 -3.91
CA ALA A 317 7.70 -39.70 -4.15
C ALA A 317 7.45 -38.22 -3.87
N ASN A 318 6.31 -37.75 -4.36
CA ASN A 318 5.71 -36.52 -3.83
C ASN A 318 4.96 -36.86 -2.55
N VAL A 319 5.22 -36.12 -1.48
CA VAL A 319 4.46 -36.24 -0.24
C VAL A 319 3.02 -35.83 -0.50
N LYS A 320 2.08 -36.66 -0.04
CA LYS A 320 0.64 -36.40 -0.13
C LYS A 320 0.28 -35.10 0.62
N SER A 321 -0.75 -34.41 0.14
CA SER A 321 -1.31 -33.26 0.86
C SER A 321 -2.02 -33.71 2.14
N ILE A 322 -2.27 -32.76 3.06
CA ILE A 322 -3.04 -33.03 4.29
C ILE A 322 -4.47 -33.46 3.95
N ALA A 323 -5.07 -32.86 2.91
CA ALA A 323 -6.40 -33.22 2.45
C ALA A 323 -6.47 -34.65 1.86
N GLU A 324 -5.45 -35.08 1.11
CA GLU A 324 -5.36 -36.46 0.58
C GLU A 324 -5.24 -37.51 1.70
N MET A 325 -4.73 -37.12 2.87
CA MET A 325 -4.70 -37.96 4.07
C MET A 325 -6.05 -37.99 4.82
N GLY A 326 -7.06 -37.27 4.34
CA GLY A 326 -8.38 -37.18 4.99
C GLY A 326 -8.41 -36.29 6.23
N LEU A 327 -7.47 -35.35 6.35
CA LEU A 327 -7.34 -34.45 7.50
C LEU A 327 -7.62 -32.99 7.10
N ASP A 328 -8.05 -32.16 8.06
CA ASP A 328 -8.22 -30.71 7.82
C ASP A 328 -6.89 -29.99 8.02
N PHE A 329 -6.42 -29.29 6.98
CA PHE A 329 -5.22 -28.46 7.03
C PHE A 329 -5.26 -27.42 8.17
N LYS A 330 -6.44 -26.94 8.54
CA LYS A 330 -6.61 -25.94 9.60
C LYS A 330 -6.07 -26.41 10.95
N ASP A 331 -6.10 -27.71 11.23
CA ASP A 331 -5.59 -28.28 12.48
C ASP A 331 -4.06 -28.17 12.60
N PHE A 332 -3.37 -27.96 11.47
CA PHE A 332 -1.91 -27.89 11.38
C PHE A 332 -1.40 -26.51 10.95
N SER A 333 -2.30 -25.60 10.60
CA SER A 333 -1.98 -24.23 10.22
C SER A 333 -2.22 -23.25 11.37
N GLN A 334 -1.36 -22.25 11.51
CA GLN A 334 -1.57 -21.16 12.46
C GLN A 334 -1.12 -19.83 11.86
N GLU A 335 -1.99 -18.84 11.95
CA GLU A 335 -1.66 -17.46 11.63
C GLU A 335 -1.15 -16.74 12.89
N VAL A 336 0.02 -16.12 12.76
CA VAL A 336 0.61 -15.25 13.78
C VAL A 336 0.30 -13.80 13.40
N PRO A 337 -0.54 -13.08 14.17
CA PRO A 337 -0.96 -11.73 13.82
C PRO A 337 0.21 -10.73 13.77
N ALA A 338 0.22 -9.89 12.73
CA ALA A 338 1.18 -8.77 12.59
C ALA A 338 1.05 -7.73 13.70
N ASP A 339 -0.11 -7.69 14.36
CA ASP A 339 -0.45 -6.69 15.37
C ASP A 339 -0.05 -7.12 16.79
N HIS A 340 0.67 -8.24 16.92
CA HIS A 340 1.18 -8.69 18.20
C HIS A 340 1.92 -7.53 18.89
N PRO A 341 1.58 -7.18 20.15
CA PRO A 341 2.11 -5.98 20.81
C PRO A 341 3.63 -5.83 20.76
N PHE A 342 4.35 -6.96 20.75
CA PHE A 342 5.80 -7.05 20.59
C PHE A 342 6.37 -6.42 19.31
N LEU A 343 5.60 -6.39 18.21
CA LEU A 343 6.06 -5.92 16.89
C LEU A 343 5.71 -4.46 16.59
N ARG A 344 4.88 -3.82 17.44
CA ARG A 344 4.40 -2.45 17.19
C ARG A 344 5.48 -1.44 17.57
N GLN A 345 5.69 -0.44 16.71
CA GLN A 345 6.67 0.64 16.91
C GLN A 345 6.04 2.01 16.64
N LEU A 346 6.53 3.03 17.34
CA LEU A 346 6.37 4.44 17.03
C LEU A 346 7.56 4.86 16.15
N ASN A 347 7.29 5.35 14.94
CA ASN A 347 8.31 5.94 14.07
C ASN A 347 7.91 7.40 13.84
N LEU A 348 8.37 8.28 14.72
CA LEU A 348 8.01 9.70 14.74
C LEU A 348 8.96 10.52 13.88
N THR A 349 8.41 11.29 12.95
CA THR A 349 9.14 12.28 12.14
C THR A 349 8.92 13.68 12.72
N ILE A 350 10.01 14.38 13.03
CA ILE A 350 10.00 15.69 13.68
C ILE A 350 10.56 16.73 12.72
N GLN A 351 9.84 17.84 12.53
CA GLN A 351 10.24 18.94 11.66
C GLN A 351 9.94 20.28 12.32
N VAL A 352 10.75 21.29 11.99
CA VAL A 352 10.52 22.68 12.39
C VAL A 352 10.31 23.51 11.13
N ASN A 353 9.10 24.02 10.96
CA ASN A 353 8.73 24.81 9.79
C ASN A 353 9.14 26.27 9.99
N ALA A 354 10.44 26.56 9.83
CA ALA A 354 11.01 27.89 9.95
C ALA A 354 12.17 28.12 8.99
N GLU A 355 12.26 29.34 8.45
CA GLU A 355 13.34 29.76 7.57
C GLU A 355 14.51 30.34 8.39
N PHE A 356 15.34 29.47 8.97
CA PHE A 356 16.44 29.83 9.88
C PHE A 356 17.45 30.82 9.29
N GLU A 357 17.58 30.91 7.96
CA GLU A 357 18.48 31.86 7.30
C GLU A 357 17.99 33.30 7.46
N VAL A 358 16.69 33.52 7.30
CA VAL A 358 16.05 34.84 7.27
C VAL A 358 15.54 35.28 8.65
N LEU A 359 15.26 34.33 9.54
CA LEU A 359 14.71 34.58 10.87
C LEU A 359 15.82 34.77 11.92
N PRO A 360 15.52 35.49 13.03
CA PRO A 360 16.46 35.67 14.14
C PRO A 360 16.59 34.41 15.03
N ILE A 361 16.40 33.21 14.48
CA ILE A 361 16.51 31.93 15.19
C ILE A 361 17.89 31.32 14.92
N PHE A 362 18.59 30.93 15.98
CA PHE A 362 19.85 30.19 15.92
C PHE A 362 19.63 28.67 15.87
N SER A 363 18.76 28.14 16.74
CA SER A 363 18.36 26.73 16.71
C SER A 363 17.03 26.51 17.45
N VAL A 364 16.36 25.42 17.12
CA VAL A 364 15.22 24.91 17.90
C VAL A 364 15.57 23.52 18.42
N ASP A 365 15.53 23.33 19.73
CA ASP A 365 15.79 22.05 20.38
C ASP A 365 14.46 21.40 20.79
N VAL A 366 14.06 20.32 20.12
CA VAL A 366 12.82 19.59 20.41
C VAL A 366 13.15 18.36 21.25
N THR A 367 12.60 18.30 22.46
CA THR A 367 12.71 17.15 23.36
C THR A 367 11.44 16.32 23.28
N ILE A 368 11.58 15.04 22.94
CA ILE A 368 10.53 14.02 23.01
C ILE A 368 10.68 13.25 24.31
N ASP A 369 9.58 13.07 25.03
CA ASP A 369 9.46 12.27 26.24
C ASP A 369 8.42 11.16 26.00
N PHE A 370 8.93 9.94 25.76
CA PHE A 370 8.11 8.76 25.52
C PHE A 370 8.27 7.73 26.66
N PRO A 371 7.24 7.55 27.51
CA PRO A 371 7.26 6.56 28.59
C PRO A 371 6.94 5.15 28.08
N PRO A 372 7.39 4.08 28.78
CA PRO A 372 8.17 4.08 30.02
C PRO A 372 9.66 4.28 29.76
N HIS A 373 10.41 5.03 30.59
CA HIS A 373 11.84 5.28 30.32
C HIS A 373 12.70 4.03 30.56
N THR A 374 13.22 3.44 29.47
CA THR A 374 14.06 2.23 29.49
C THR A 374 15.28 2.41 28.58
N ALA A 375 16.04 1.36 28.28
CA ALA A 375 17.09 1.43 27.25
C ALA A 375 16.51 1.58 25.82
N GLN A 376 15.23 1.24 25.61
CA GLN A 376 14.55 1.22 24.31
C GLN A 376 13.54 2.38 24.13
N HIS A 377 13.25 3.07 25.22
CA HIS A 377 12.25 4.14 25.34
C HIS A 377 12.88 5.28 26.14
N GLY A 378 12.68 6.54 25.81
CA GLY A 378 13.21 7.58 26.69
C GLY A 378 13.10 8.99 26.18
N VAL A 379 13.74 9.88 26.94
CA VAL A 379 13.82 11.30 26.64
C VAL A 379 14.93 11.53 25.62
N ARG A 380 14.58 12.06 24.45
CA ARG A 380 15.55 12.37 23.38
C ARG A 380 15.36 13.79 22.87
N THR A 381 16.48 14.50 22.71
CA THR A 381 16.49 15.87 22.19
C THR A 381 17.05 15.90 20.79
N PHE A 382 16.40 16.66 19.91
CA PHE A 382 16.77 16.88 18.52
C PHE A 382 16.98 18.38 18.31
N THR A 383 18.14 18.76 17.76
CA THR A 383 18.47 20.17 17.48
C THR A 383 18.32 20.45 15.99
N PHE A 384 17.51 21.45 15.65
CA PHE A 384 17.25 21.91 14.29
C PHE A 384 17.91 23.26 14.07
N LYS A 385 18.64 23.40 12.95
CA LYS A 385 19.35 24.64 12.56
C LYS A 385 19.01 25.09 11.14
N LYS A 386 18.32 24.25 10.36
CA LYS A 386 17.87 24.51 8.98
C LYS A 386 16.46 23.94 8.76
N ALA A 387 15.76 24.45 7.75
CA ALA A 387 14.39 24.02 7.43
C ALA A 387 14.32 22.53 7.01
N ASP A 388 15.37 22.02 6.36
CA ASP A 388 15.44 20.63 5.88
C ASP A 388 15.92 19.63 6.94
N ASP A 389 16.24 20.09 8.16
CA ASP A 389 16.63 19.19 9.24
C ASP A 389 15.41 18.34 9.66
N VAL A 390 15.58 17.01 9.67
CA VAL A 390 14.54 16.06 10.07
C VAL A 390 15.02 15.24 11.26
N GLY A 391 14.26 15.31 12.35
CA GLY A 391 14.44 14.44 13.51
C GLY A 391 13.70 13.12 13.30
N LYS A 392 14.34 11.99 13.61
CA LYS A 392 13.70 10.67 13.63
C LYS A 392 13.78 10.07 15.01
N PHE A 393 12.62 9.72 15.55
CA PHE A 393 12.49 9.04 16.83
C PHE A 393 11.79 7.70 16.62
N ASP A 394 12.48 6.62 16.97
CA ASP A 394 11.96 5.27 16.86
C ASP A 394 11.92 4.63 18.25
N ALA A 395 10.78 4.05 18.63
CA ALA A 395 10.59 3.31 19.86
C ALA A 395 9.61 2.15 19.66
N PHE A 396 9.72 1.08 20.46
CA PHE A 396 8.68 0.05 20.50
C PHE A 396 7.44 0.60 21.21
N LEU A 397 6.26 0.04 20.96
CA LEU A 397 5.05 0.46 21.67
C LEU A 397 4.81 -0.39 22.92
N ASP A 398 5.26 -1.65 22.96
CA ASP A 398 5.09 -2.57 24.10
C ASP A 398 3.65 -2.59 24.66
N GLY A 399 2.65 -2.48 23.77
CA GLY A 399 1.23 -2.42 24.12
C GLY A 399 0.71 -1.06 24.59
N GLN A 400 1.54 -0.02 24.62
CA GLN A 400 1.16 1.36 24.90
C GLN A 400 0.59 2.08 23.65
N PRO A 401 -0.25 3.12 23.84
CA PRO A 401 -0.69 3.98 22.74
C PRO A 401 0.47 4.84 22.21
N LYS A 402 0.32 5.41 21.01
CA LYS A 402 1.30 6.34 20.39
C LYS A 402 1.30 7.73 21.04
N LYS A 403 1.18 7.79 22.36
CA LYS A 403 1.11 9.03 23.13
C LYS A 403 2.47 9.37 23.69
N PHE A 404 2.94 10.58 23.42
CA PHE A 404 4.19 11.11 23.94
C PHE A 404 4.01 12.56 24.34
N LYS A 405 4.94 13.06 25.13
CA LYS A 405 5.02 14.49 25.46
C LYS A 405 6.19 15.10 24.75
N TYR A 406 6.08 16.36 24.36
CA TYR A 406 7.21 17.09 23.81
C TYR A 406 7.30 18.51 24.38
N ARG A 407 8.50 19.07 24.32
CA ARG A 407 8.76 20.50 24.55
C ARG A 407 9.81 20.97 23.56
N TYR A 408 9.80 22.25 23.23
CA TYR A 408 10.84 22.83 22.40
C TYR A 408 11.44 24.08 23.05
N VAL A 409 12.72 24.31 22.77
CA VAL A 409 13.47 25.49 23.21
C VAL A 409 13.98 26.21 21.97
N VAL A 410 13.62 27.49 21.83
CA VAL A 410 14.08 28.35 20.75
C VAL A 410 15.25 29.19 21.25
N ASN A 411 16.39 29.02 20.59
CA ASN A 411 17.59 29.82 20.79
C ASN A 411 17.63 30.89 19.70
N TYR A 412 17.72 32.17 20.06
CA TYR A 412 17.73 33.28 19.11
C TYR A 412 19.16 33.77 18.82
N LYS A 413 19.38 34.34 17.63
CA LYS A 413 20.69 34.88 17.23
C LYS A 413 21.01 36.14 18.05
N GLY A 414 22.16 36.16 18.71
CA GLY A 414 22.66 37.34 19.43
C GLY A 414 21.96 37.61 20.77
N GLU A 415 21.08 36.70 21.23
CA GLU A 415 20.36 36.82 22.49
C GLU A 415 20.79 35.74 23.48
N SER A 416 20.87 36.09 24.77
CA SER A 416 21.19 35.12 25.84
C SER A 416 19.95 34.45 26.43
N ARG A 417 18.76 34.98 26.13
CA ARG A 417 17.47 34.45 26.60
C ARG A 417 16.88 33.51 25.54
N THR A 418 16.33 32.40 25.99
CA THR A 418 15.62 31.44 25.15
C THR A 418 14.12 31.51 25.40
N PHE A 419 13.33 31.04 24.44
CA PHE A 419 11.92 30.73 24.67
C PHE A 419 11.77 29.22 24.88
N THR A 420 11.08 28.82 25.93
CA THR A 420 10.81 27.40 26.24
C THR A 420 9.32 27.16 26.27
N SER A 421 8.85 26.22 25.47
CA SER A 421 7.44 25.83 25.46
C SER A 421 7.06 25.10 26.76
N PRO A 422 5.77 25.09 27.15
CA PRO A 422 5.29 24.11 28.11
C PRO A 422 5.47 22.68 27.55
N LEU A 423 5.29 21.68 28.42
CA LEU A 423 5.24 20.29 28.00
C LEU A 423 3.86 20.01 27.37
N ILE A 424 3.85 19.55 26.13
CA ILE A 424 2.65 19.39 25.30
C ILE A 424 2.41 17.90 25.02
N ASP A 425 1.17 17.45 25.18
CA ASP A 425 0.75 16.10 24.82
C ASP A 425 0.56 15.98 23.30
N HIS A 426 1.03 14.88 22.72
CA HIS A 426 0.85 14.57 21.30
C HIS A 426 0.59 13.09 21.07
N GLU A 427 -0.12 12.79 19.99
CA GLU A 427 -0.40 11.45 19.50
C GLU A 427 -0.29 11.44 17.97
N GLY A 428 0.58 10.59 17.43
CA GLY A 428 0.80 10.50 15.99
C GLY A 428 2.20 10.03 15.60
N ASP A 429 2.44 9.97 14.30
CA ASP A 429 3.74 9.59 13.72
C ASP A 429 4.50 10.81 13.13
N ASP A 430 3.94 12.01 13.25
CA ASP A 430 4.53 13.27 12.79
C ASP A 430 4.39 14.38 13.85
N LEU A 431 5.44 15.16 14.03
CA LEU A 431 5.45 16.36 14.88
C LEU A 431 6.03 17.52 14.08
N LYS A 432 5.23 18.58 13.91
CA LYS A 432 5.66 19.82 13.25
C LYS A 432 5.56 20.98 14.23
N ILE A 433 6.69 21.64 14.48
CA ILE A 433 6.73 22.90 15.22
C ILE A 433 6.59 24.03 14.21
N ASN A 434 5.52 24.81 14.28
CA ASN A 434 5.27 25.90 13.33
C ASN A 434 5.95 27.18 13.77
N ILE A 435 6.22 28.06 12.79
CA ILE A 435 6.86 29.36 13.01
C ILE A 435 6.15 30.24 14.06
N ASP A 436 4.83 30.10 14.19
CA ASP A 436 3.98 30.87 15.11
C ASP A 436 4.20 30.50 16.57
N ASP A 437 4.63 29.26 16.77
CA ASP A 437 4.96 28.71 18.08
C ASP A 437 6.36 29.16 18.53
N LEU A 438 7.15 29.80 17.65
CA LEU A 438 8.56 30.13 17.93
C LEU A 438 8.78 31.48 18.62
N GLY A 439 7.70 32.14 19.08
CA GLY A 439 7.79 33.39 19.85
C GLY A 439 8.40 34.56 19.09
N LEU A 440 7.98 34.72 17.82
CA LEU A 440 8.39 35.81 16.94
C LEU A 440 7.22 36.74 16.62
N TRP A 441 7.48 38.04 16.55
CA TRP A 441 6.56 39.01 15.97
C TRP A 441 6.95 39.26 14.52
N MET A 442 6.08 38.83 13.60
CA MET A 442 6.27 38.96 12.17
C MET A 442 5.04 39.56 11.52
N VAL A 443 5.22 40.71 10.87
CA VAL A 443 4.17 41.38 10.10
C VAL A 443 4.78 41.93 8.83
N ASP A 444 4.31 41.44 7.69
CA ASP A 444 4.57 42.01 6.38
C ASP A 444 3.65 43.21 6.15
N VAL A 445 4.23 44.32 5.73
CA VAL A 445 3.52 45.55 5.41
C VAL A 445 3.53 45.73 3.90
N GLU A 446 2.34 45.80 3.32
CA GLU A 446 2.11 45.90 1.88
C GLU A 446 1.19 47.09 1.57
N ILE A 447 1.26 47.60 0.34
CA ILE A 447 0.36 48.65 -0.15
C ILE A 447 -0.80 47.97 -0.88
N GLY A 448 -2.03 48.34 -0.54
CA GLY A 448 -3.21 47.93 -1.27
C GLY A 448 -3.61 48.94 -2.35
N ASP A 449 -4.91 49.17 -2.52
CA ASP A 449 -5.46 50.06 -3.56
C ASP A 449 -5.47 51.53 -3.11
N MET A 450 -4.29 52.06 -2.82
CA MET A 450 -4.10 53.44 -2.35
C MET A 450 -4.17 54.45 -3.51
N ASN A 451 -5.03 55.46 -3.40
CA ASN A 451 -5.07 56.55 -4.38
C ASN A 451 -4.07 57.66 -4.04
N PHE A 452 -2.84 57.56 -4.57
CA PHE A 452 -1.80 58.59 -4.40
C PHE A 452 -2.09 59.91 -5.14
N ASP A 453 -3.16 60.00 -5.92
CA ASP A 453 -3.61 61.30 -6.44
C ASP A 453 -4.25 62.16 -5.34
N GLN A 454 -4.78 61.54 -4.28
CA GLN A 454 -5.39 62.21 -3.14
C GLN A 454 -4.49 62.15 -1.89
N VAL A 455 -3.84 61.01 -1.67
CA VAL A 455 -2.95 60.77 -0.52
C VAL A 455 -1.50 61.09 -0.91
N THR A 456 -0.86 62.00 -0.17
CA THR A 456 0.58 62.30 -0.34
C THR A 456 1.45 61.17 0.21
N LYS A 457 1.12 60.70 1.43
CA LYS A 457 1.79 59.57 2.10
C LYS A 457 0.94 59.05 3.26
N ALA A 458 1.20 57.82 3.68
CA ALA A 458 0.72 57.27 4.94
C ALA A 458 1.90 56.95 5.88
N VAL A 459 1.66 56.99 7.19
CA VAL A 459 2.62 56.64 8.22
C VAL A 459 1.98 55.58 9.10
N LEU A 460 2.41 54.33 8.92
CA LEU A 460 1.99 53.20 9.73
C LEU A 460 2.95 53.05 10.91
N THR A 461 2.44 52.99 12.13
CA THR A 461 3.20 52.65 13.32
C THR A 461 2.61 51.39 13.95
N LEU A 462 3.31 50.27 13.86
CA LEU A 462 2.94 49.02 14.50
C LEU A 462 3.64 48.91 15.86
N ARG A 463 2.92 48.38 16.86
CA ARG A 463 3.39 48.21 18.23
C ARG A 463 2.95 46.86 18.78
N HIS A 464 3.87 46.17 19.46
CA HIS A 464 3.56 44.95 20.19
C HIS A 464 3.70 45.23 21.71
N PRO A 465 2.77 44.76 22.55
CA PRO A 465 2.77 45.08 23.99
C PRO A 465 4.02 44.54 24.73
N GLU A 466 4.60 43.47 24.23
CA GLU A 466 5.71 42.77 24.87
C GLU A 466 6.79 42.51 23.82
N ILE A 467 7.96 43.13 23.95
CA ILE A 467 9.11 42.93 23.05
C ILE A 467 10.36 42.64 23.88
N ALA A 468 11.28 41.83 23.35
CA ALA A 468 12.56 41.58 24.01
C ALA A 468 13.31 42.87 24.37
N PRO A 469 14.00 42.92 25.54
CA PRO A 469 14.80 44.08 25.94
C PRO A 469 15.89 44.41 24.91
N GLY A 470 15.84 45.59 24.31
CA GLY A 470 16.82 46.04 23.30
C GLY A 470 16.21 46.31 21.92
N ASP A 471 15.03 45.75 21.62
CA ASP A 471 14.29 46.07 20.41
C ASP A 471 13.33 47.25 20.62
N ARG A 472 13.04 48.00 19.56
CA ARG A 472 12.09 49.13 19.64
C ARG A 472 10.65 48.61 19.73
N PRO A 473 9.85 49.00 20.75
CA PRO A 473 8.46 48.59 20.94
C PRO A 473 7.52 49.03 19.82
N ALA A 474 7.93 50.02 19.04
CA ALA A 474 7.21 50.54 17.89
C ALA A 474 8.09 50.50 16.63
N LYS A 475 7.51 50.03 15.52
CA LYS A 475 8.11 50.08 14.18
C LYS A 475 7.26 51.00 13.32
N THR A 476 7.90 51.98 12.68
CA THR A 476 7.22 53.00 11.88
C THR A 476 7.64 52.88 10.42
N PHE A 477 6.66 52.90 9.53
CA PHE A 477 6.80 52.78 8.08
C PHE A 477 6.23 54.04 7.44
N GLN A 478 6.99 54.66 6.54
CA GLN A 478 6.49 55.73 5.67
C GLN A 478 6.13 55.10 4.33
N ILE A 479 4.88 55.24 3.94
CA ILE A 479 4.29 54.59 2.77
C ILE A 479 3.94 55.68 1.76
N ASP A 480 4.62 55.63 0.62
CA ASP A 480 4.37 56.48 -0.54
C ASP A 480 4.30 55.60 -1.80
N LYS A 481 4.15 56.23 -2.97
CA LYS A 481 4.04 55.54 -4.26
C LYS A 481 5.21 54.62 -4.61
N ASN A 482 6.36 54.76 -3.96
CA ASN A 482 7.57 53.98 -4.20
C ASN A 482 7.81 52.95 -3.08
N PHE A 483 6.94 52.86 -2.07
CA PHE A 483 7.14 51.94 -0.98
C PHE A 483 7.08 50.49 -1.48
N THR A 484 8.13 49.74 -1.18
CA THR A 484 8.19 48.30 -1.43
C THR A 484 7.84 47.57 -0.14
N LYS A 485 7.33 46.34 -0.24
CA LYS A 485 7.07 45.46 0.90
C LYS A 485 8.20 45.52 1.95
N GLN A 486 7.84 45.75 3.20
CA GLN A 486 8.74 45.71 4.35
C GLN A 486 8.17 44.79 5.43
N SER A 487 9.01 44.28 6.31
CA SER A 487 8.56 43.36 7.37
C SER A 487 9.02 43.83 8.74
N VAL A 488 8.14 43.72 9.73
CA VAL A 488 8.52 43.66 11.14
C VAL A 488 9.06 42.26 11.43
N LYS A 489 10.24 42.19 12.03
CA LYS A 489 10.83 40.94 12.57
C LYS A 489 11.41 41.27 13.94
N ALA A 490 10.80 40.77 15.00
CA ALA A 490 11.26 40.98 16.37
C ALA A 490 11.03 39.74 17.24
N VAL A 491 11.83 39.60 18.29
CA VAL A 491 11.74 38.47 19.24
C VAL A 491 10.81 38.83 20.39
N LEU A 492 9.87 37.95 20.71
CA LEU A 492 8.91 38.11 21.81
C LEU A 492 9.32 37.37 23.08
N LEU A 493 10.11 36.30 22.95
CA LEU A 493 10.47 35.36 24.03
C LEU A 493 9.26 34.66 24.68
N GLN A 494 8.11 34.68 24.02
CA GLN A 494 6.84 34.08 24.41
C GLN A 494 5.90 33.99 23.19
N PRO A 495 4.78 33.25 23.25
CA PRO A 495 3.86 33.11 22.12
C PRO A 495 3.35 34.45 21.59
N ALA A 496 3.08 34.51 20.28
CA ALA A 496 2.59 35.72 19.63
C ALA A 496 1.27 36.20 20.26
N GLN A 497 1.22 37.48 20.63
CA GLN A 497 0.03 38.15 21.16
C GLN A 497 -0.53 39.11 20.10
N PRO A 498 -1.81 39.52 20.21
CA PRO A 498 -2.34 40.55 19.34
C PRO A 498 -1.52 41.85 19.44
N TYR A 499 -1.23 42.45 18.30
CA TYR A 499 -0.51 43.72 18.21
C TYR A 499 -1.48 44.86 17.87
N GLY A 500 -0.98 46.08 17.95
CA GLY A 500 -1.75 47.28 17.65
C GLY A 500 -0.88 48.33 16.98
N GLY A 501 -1.34 49.56 16.98
CA GLY A 501 -0.64 50.64 16.29
C GLY A 501 -1.54 51.80 15.91
N SER A 502 -1.04 52.62 15.00
CA SER A 502 -1.81 53.68 14.36
C SER A 502 -1.39 53.87 12.91
N LEU A 503 -2.32 54.31 12.08
CA LEU A 503 -2.11 54.59 10.67
C LEU A 503 -2.55 56.02 10.38
N LYS A 504 -1.60 56.85 9.97
CA LYS A 504 -1.82 58.27 9.70
C LYS A 504 -1.66 58.61 8.22
N TYR A 505 -2.70 59.13 7.58
CA TYR A 505 -2.69 59.58 6.19
C TYR A 505 -2.47 61.08 6.12
N PHE A 506 -1.68 61.52 5.12
CA PHE A 506 -1.43 62.92 4.81
C PHE A 506 -1.97 63.19 3.39
N MET A 507 -2.98 64.04 3.28
CA MET A 507 -3.66 64.33 2.01
C MET A 507 -2.97 65.45 1.23
N LYS A 508 -3.20 65.54 -0.08
CA LYS A 508 -2.65 66.63 -0.92
C LYS A 508 -3.25 68.00 -0.60
N ASP A 509 -4.46 68.04 -0.06
CA ASP A 509 -5.13 69.27 0.37
C ASP A 509 -4.71 69.75 1.78
N GLY A 510 -3.75 69.07 2.41
CA GLY A 510 -3.22 69.40 3.73
C GLY A 510 -3.96 68.77 4.90
N ARG A 511 -5.05 68.03 4.67
CA ARG A 511 -5.75 67.29 5.72
C ARG A 511 -4.96 66.06 6.19
N GLU A 512 -5.21 65.65 7.43
CA GLU A 512 -4.60 64.45 8.02
C GLU A 512 -5.69 63.55 8.62
N PHE A 513 -5.54 62.24 8.45
CA PHE A 513 -6.45 61.23 9.03
C PHE A 513 -5.66 60.27 9.88
N VAL A 514 -6.18 59.89 11.06
CA VAL A 514 -5.54 58.92 11.95
C VAL A 514 -6.53 57.81 12.28
N ARG A 515 -6.09 56.57 12.06
CA ARG A 515 -6.81 55.36 12.43
C ARG A 515 -6.01 54.62 13.49
N GLU A 516 -6.61 54.37 14.64
CA GLU A 516 -6.03 53.51 15.68
C GLU A 516 -6.24 52.04 15.34
N LEU A 517 -5.24 51.21 15.64
CA LEU A 517 -5.22 49.79 15.35
C LEU A 517 -5.06 49.01 16.66
N ALA A 518 -5.90 48.01 16.88
CA ALA A 518 -5.84 47.18 18.08
C ALA A 518 -6.31 45.75 17.77
N GLY A 519 -5.79 44.79 18.53
CA GLY A 519 -6.22 43.39 18.42
C GLY A 519 -5.84 42.72 17.10
N LEU A 520 -4.83 43.21 16.40
CA LEU A 520 -4.38 42.65 15.13
C LEU A 520 -3.66 41.33 15.36
N THR A 521 -4.02 40.30 14.60
CA THR A 521 -3.40 38.96 14.66
C THR A 521 -2.77 38.53 13.33
N ASP A 522 -3.10 39.22 12.24
CA ASP A 522 -2.64 38.86 10.91
C ASP A 522 -1.15 39.16 10.71
N LYS A 523 -0.48 38.28 9.96
CA LYS A 523 0.94 38.44 9.61
C LYS A 523 1.16 39.34 8.40
N THR A 524 0.09 39.83 7.78
CA THR A 524 0.15 40.80 6.70
C THR A 524 -0.77 41.95 7.04
N PHE A 525 -0.24 43.16 6.98
CA PHE A 525 -1.01 44.39 7.13
C PHE A 525 -0.98 45.14 5.80
N ILE A 526 -2.14 45.19 5.15
CA ILE A 526 -2.32 45.92 3.90
C ILE A 526 -2.73 47.36 4.23
N VAL A 527 -2.01 48.31 3.66
CA VAL A 527 -2.32 49.74 3.81
C VAL A 527 -3.11 50.21 2.61
N ASP A 528 -4.42 50.30 2.79
CA ASP A 528 -5.40 50.75 1.80
C ASP A 528 -5.70 52.25 1.88
N ASP A 529 -6.42 52.77 0.88
CA ASP A 529 -6.95 54.13 0.87
C ASP A 529 -7.83 54.42 2.12
N PRO A 530 -7.76 55.64 2.70
CA PRO A 530 -8.58 55.98 3.86
C PRO A 530 -10.08 56.05 3.56
N PHE A 531 -10.51 56.12 2.30
CA PHE A 531 -11.92 56.26 1.91
C PHE A 531 -12.49 54.92 1.43
N SER A 532 -13.61 54.50 2.02
CA SER A 532 -14.27 53.25 1.62
C SER A 532 -15.25 53.44 0.46
N ALA A 533 -15.73 54.66 0.23
CA ALA A 533 -16.73 54.97 -0.80
C ALA A 533 -16.76 56.45 -1.18
N ASN A 534 -17.52 56.78 -2.24
CA ASN A 534 -17.96 58.14 -2.57
C ASN A 534 -19.46 58.28 -2.33
N LYS A 535 -19.88 59.32 -1.60
CA LYS A 535 -21.29 59.64 -1.40
C LYS A 535 -21.75 60.62 -2.48
N THR A 536 -22.81 60.24 -3.20
CA THR A 536 -23.40 61.05 -4.28
C THR A 536 -24.81 61.50 -3.93
N ILE A 537 -25.08 62.81 -3.98
CA ILE A 537 -26.39 63.41 -3.74
C ILE A 537 -26.93 64.04 -5.02
N GLN A 538 -28.15 63.65 -5.41
CA GLN A 538 -28.82 64.18 -6.60
C GLN A 538 -29.70 65.36 -6.20
N VAL A 539 -29.29 66.57 -6.59
CA VAL A 539 -30.09 67.78 -6.36
C VAL A 539 -30.95 68.06 -7.59
N ARG A 540 -32.25 68.25 -7.39
CA ARG A 540 -33.22 68.59 -8.43
C ARG A 540 -34.04 69.81 -8.00
N SER A 541 -34.47 70.60 -8.98
CA SER A 541 -35.20 71.85 -8.73
C SER A 541 -36.65 71.81 -9.24
N ARG A 542 -37.53 72.59 -8.60
CA ARG A 542 -38.93 72.82 -8.99
C ARG A 542 -39.28 74.31 -8.86
N GLY A 543 -40.40 74.72 -9.47
CA GLY A 543 -40.81 76.13 -9.53
C GLY A 543 -40.38 76.86 -10.80
N ASP A 544 -40.80 78.12 -10.91
CA ASP A 544 -40.62 78.97 -12.08
C ASP A 544 -39.34 79.82 -11.97
N PHE A 545 -38.25 79.37 -12.60
CA PHE A 545 -36.97 80.09 -12.67
C PHE A 545 -36.92 81.13 -13.82
N GLU A 546 -37.96 81.15 -14.67
CA GLU A 546 -38.09 82.16 -15.71
C GLU A 546 -38.60 83.48 -15.12
N ARG A 547 -39.59 83.41 -14.22
CA ARG A 547 -40.28 84.60 -13.70
C ARG A 547 -40.12 84.84 -12.21
N SER A 548 -40.03 83.80 -11.38
CA SER A 548 -40.10 83.93 -9.92
C SER A 548 -38.75 83.71 -9.23
N ILE A 549 -38.14 82.55 -9.42
CA ILE A 549 -36.90 82.15 -8.75
C ILE A 549 -35.70 82.67 -9.56
N ASP A 550 -34.75 83.30 -8.87
CA ASP A 550 -33.48 83.69 -9.47
C ASP A 550 -32.45 82.57 -9.30
N THR A 551 -32.12 82.21 -8.06
CA THR A 551 -31.08 81.21 -7.73
C THR A 551 -31.44 80.45 -6.44
N ILE A 552 -30.98 79.19 -6.32
CA ILE A 552 -30.99 78.43 -5.07
C ILE A 552 -29.56 78.00 -4.71
N PHE A 553 -29.06 78.46 -3.56
CA PHE A 553 -27.79 78.04 -2.98
C PHE A 553 -28.02 76.87 -2.03
N ILE A 554 -27.20 75.83 -2.11
CA ILE A 554 -27.34 74.65 -1.25
C ILE A 554 -25.97 74.33 -0.66
N ASP A 555 -25.86 74.48 0.65
CA ASP A 555 -24.70 74.06 1.43
C ASP A 555 -24.99 72.72 2.07
N PHE A 556 -24.10 71.75 1.89
CA PHE A 556 -24.14 70.48 2.61
C PHE A 556 -23.14 70.50 3.76
N ASP A 557 -23.44 69.76 4.81
CA ASP A 557 -22.52 69.46 5.90
C ASP A 557 -22.66 67.98 6.26
N TYR A 558 -21.63 67.21 5.93
CA TYR A 558 -21.49 65.80 6.22
C TYR A 558 -20.47 65.61 7.34
N SER A 559 -20.83 64.88 8.40
CA SER A 559 -19.95 64.59 9.53
C SER A 559 -20.00 63.12 9.97
N GLU A 560 -18.85 62.55 10.29
CA GLU A 560 -18.69 61.21 10.87
C GLU A 560 -18.01 61.32 12.25
N THR A 561 -18.79 61.21 13.33
CA THR A 561 -18.30 61.44 14.69
C THR A 561 -17.21 60.45 15.12
N GLY A 562 -17.29 59.20 14.66
CA GLY A 562 -16.32 58.15 15.00
C GLY A 562 -14.95 58.32 14.33
N ASN A 563 -14.92 58.95 13.15
CA ASN A 563 -13.71 59.13 12.33
C ASN A 563 -13.18 60.57 12.36
N ALA A 564 -13.83 61.47 13.11
CA ALA A 564 -13.55 62.91 13.15
C ALA A 564 -13.48 63.53 11.73
N PHE A 565 -14.36 63.08 10.83
CA PHE A 565 -14.36 63.47 9.41
C PHE A 565 -15.53 64.41 9.10
N GLN A 566 -15.26 65.49 8.35
CA GLN A 566 -16.28 66.44 7.92
C GLN A 566 -16.06 66.89 6.47
N GLN A 567 -17.14 67.02 5.70
CA GLN A 567 -17.15 67.59 4.34
C GLN A 567 -18.27 68.60 4.20
N THR A 568 -17.98 69.76 3.61
CA THR A 568 -18.98 70.83 3.41
C THR A 568 -19.06 71.27 1.94
N PRO A 569 -19.55 70.41 1.01
CA PRO A 569 -19.68 70.79 -0.38
C PRO A 569 -20.87 71.75 -0.57
N SER A 570 -20.75 72.66 -1.52
CA SER A 570 -21.80 73.63 -1.85
C SER A 570 -22.11 73.62 -3.34
N VAL A 571 -23.36 73.83 -3.70
CA VAL A 571 -23.82 73.93 -5.09
C VAL A 571 -24.84 75.03 -5.31
N ILE A 572 -24.94 75.47 -6.56
CA ILE A 572 -25.84 76.52 -7.01
C ILE A 572 -26.74 75.95 -8.11
N ILE A 573 -28.04 76.21 -7.99
CA ILE A 573 -29.08 75.88 -8.96
C ILE A 573 -29.66 77.18 -9.49
N ASP A 574 -29.74 77.30 -10.81
CA ASP A 574 -30.27 78.47 -11.51
C ASP A 574 -31.06 78.05 -12.75
N LYS A 575 -31.46 79.02 -13.57
CA LYS A 575 -32.18 78.77 -14.83
C LYS A 575 -31.41 77.84 -15.79
N GLY A 576 -30.09 77.97 -15.88
CA GLY A 576 -29.22 77.16 -16.75
C GLY A 576 -28.89 75.79 -16.18
N ASN A 577 -28.89 75.65 -14.85
CA ASN A 577 -28.59 74.42 -14.13
C ASN A 577 -29.71 74.00 -13.18
N ARG A 578 -30.66 73.22 -13.71
CA ARG A 578 -31.84 72.75 -12.96
C ARG A 578 -31.60 71.49 -12.12
N GLY A 579 -30.40 70.92 -12.15
CA GLY A 579 -30.02 69.78 -11.31
C GLY A 579 -28.55 69.38 -11.39
N VAL A 580 -27.96 69.00 -10.25
CA VAL A 580 -26.54 68.65 -10.12
C VAL A 580 -26.38 67.39 -9.27
N ASN A 581 -25.31 66.63 -9.51
CA ASN A 581 -24.91 65.52 -8.66
C ASN A 581 -23.68 65.95 -7.84
N VAL A 582 -23.80 65.99 -6.51
CA VAL A 582 -22.72 66.35 -5.60
C VAL A 582 -22.06 65.08 -5.12
N THR A 583 -20.77 64.92 -5.41
CA THR A 583 -20.01 63.70 -5.05
C THR A 583 -18.82 64.06 -4.19
N PHE A 584 -18.64 63.38 -3.06
CA PHE A 584 -17.48 63.55 -2.17
C PHE A 584 -17.11 62.22 -1.51
N PRO A 585 -15.81 62.00 -1.19
CA PRO A 585 -15.36 60.76 -0.54
C PRO A 585 -15.83 60.69 0.92
N VAL A 586 -16.05 59.46 1.41
CA VAL A 586 -16.44 59.17 2.79
C VAL A 586 -15.61 58.01 3.35
N ILE A 587 -15.36 58.02 4.66
CA ILE A 587 -14.62 56.95 5.34
C ILE A 587 -15.58 55.81 5.65
N ASP A 588 -16.81 56.13 6.04
CA ASP A 588 -17.87 55.16 6.29
C ASP A 588 -19.25 55.73 5.90
N GLU A 589 -19.82 55.25 4.79
CA GLU A 589 -21.12 55.73 4.28
C GLU A 589 -22.25 55.54 5.31
N ALA A 590 -22.19 54.48 6.14
CA ALA A 590 -23.26 54.10 7.06
C ALA A 590 -23.29 54.97 8.34
N ASN A 591 -22.12 55.45 8.79
CA ASN A 591 -21.99 56.12 10.08
C ASN A 591 -21.95 57.65 10.01
N GLY A 592 -22.10 58.24 8.83
CA GLY A 592 -22.07 59.69 8.64
C GLY A 592 -23.45 60.37 8.57
N LYS A 593 -23.57 61.52 9.25
CA LYS A 593 -24.75 62.38 9.25
C LYS A 593 -24.62 63.46 8.18
N LEU A 594 -25.62 63.56 7.29
CA LEU A 594 -25.68 64.60 6.27
C LEU A 594 -26.79 65.61 6.57
N THR A 595 -26.45 66.89 6.56
CA THR A 595 -27.39 68.00 6.63
C THR A 595 -27.21 68.92 5.43
N TYR A 596 -28.24 69.69 5.09
CA TYR A 596 -28.20 70.69 4.03
C TYR A 596 -28.94 71.96 4.45
N ARG A 597 -28.56 73.10 3.88
CA ARG A 597 -29.29 74.38 3.98
C ARG A 597 -29.50 74.91 2.57
N ALA A 598 -30.75 75.12 2.18
CA ALA A 598 -31.12 75.61 0.85
C ALA A 598 -31.69 77.03 0.94
N ILE A 599 -30.99 78.00 0.35
CA ILE A 599 -31.36 79.42 0.34
C ILE A 599 -31.86 79.77 -1.05
N THR A 600 -33.13 80.15 -1.19
CA THR A 600 -33.74 80.55 -2.46
C THR A 600 -33.83 82.07 -2.54
N THR A 601 -33.27 82.65 -3.59
CA THR A 601 -33.43 84.07 -3.92
C THR A 601 -34.44 84.22 -5.04
N PHE A 602 -35.39 85.14 -4.87
CA PHE A 602 -36.43 85.43 -5.86
C PHE A 602 -36.06 86.68 -6.66
N ARG A 603 -36.55 86.77 -7.90
CA ARG A 603 -36.31 87.91 -8.79
C ARG A 603 -36.90 89.22 -8.27
N ASP A 604 -37.90 89.14 -7.39
CA ASP A 604 -38.51 90.27 -6.70
C ASP A 604 -37.73 90.75 -5.45
N GLY A 605 -36.58 90.12 -5.17
CA GLY A 605 -35.71 90.46 -4.04
C GLY A 605 -36.06 89.76 -2.72
N ARG A 606 -37.12 88.94 -2.68
CA ARG A 606 -37.39 88.10 -1.50
C ARG A 606 -36.34 86.99 -1.36
N VAL A 607 -36.15 86.52 -0.13
CA VAL A 607 -35.25 85.40 0.19
C VAL A 607 -35.99 84.42 1.09
N SER A 608 -35.89 83.13 0.79
CA SER A 608 -36.38 82.03 1.62
C SER A 608 -35.20 81.19 2.11
N ASP A 609 -35.08 81.06 3.43
CA ASP A 609 -34.05 80.28 4.10
C ASP A 609 -34.69 79.51 5.27
N PRO A 610 -35.05 78.24 5.08
CA PRO A 610 -35.70 77.44 6.11
C PRO A 610 -34.71 76.89 7.15
N GLY A 611 -33.42 77.26 7.08
CA GLY A 611 -32.37 76.74 7.95
C GLY A 611 -31.89 75.32 7.58
N PRO A 612 -30.95 74.76 8.36
CA PRO A 612 -30.37 73.45 8.10
C PRO A 612 -31.37 72.32 8.37
N LYS A 613 -31.39 71.32 7.49
CA LYS A 613 -32.24 70.13 7.55
C LYS A 613 -31.41 68.87 7.37
N VAL A 614 -31.80 67.77 8.02
CA VAL A 614 -31.16 66.47 7.82
C VAL A 614 -31.61 65.89 6.48
N LEU A 615 -30.65 65.38 5.70
CA LEU A 615 -30.93 64.67 4.45
C LEU A 615 -30.71 63.17 4.66
N THR A 616 -31.80 62.40 4.62
CA THR A 616 -31.79 60.94 4.74
C THR A 616 -31.83 60.23 3.39
N GLU A 617 -32.30 60.90 2.34
CA GLU A 617 -32.46 60.36 1.00
C GLU A 617 -31.31 60.76 0.06
N ARG A 618 -31.14 60.03 -1.04
CA ARG A 618 -30.11 60.32 -2.06
C ARG A 618 -30.51 61.44 -3.02
N THR A 619 -31.79 61.82 -3.04
CA THR A 619 -32.32 62.88 -3.90
C THR A 619 -32.86 64.02 -3.04
N LEU A 620 -32.45 65.24 -3.35
CA LEU A 620 -32.93 66.46 -2.72
C LEU A 620 -33.67 67.30 -3.76
N VAL A 621 -34.96 67.57 -3.54
CA VAL A 621 -35.76 68.47 -4.38
C VAL A 621 -35.95 69.83 -3.70
N VAL A 622 -35.61 70.92 -4.38
CA VAL A 622 -35.68 72.30 -3.85
C VAL A 622 -36.52 73.23 -4.75
N GLY A 623 -37.22 74.21 -4.17
CA GLY A 623 -38.06 75.20 -4.86
C GLY A 623 -39.57 75.12 -4.53
N GLU A 624 -40.39 76.01 -5.11
CA GLU A 624 -41.83 76.22 -4.79
C GLU A 624 -42.82 75.30 -5.55
N GLN A 625 -44.06 75.18 -5.04
CA GLN A 625 -45.20 74.41 -5.59
C GLN A 625 -46.39 75.37 -5.91
N ALA A 626 -47.19 75.16 -6.98
CA ALA A 626 -48.24 76.10 -7.45
C ALA A 626 -49.69 75.61 -7.26
N ASN A 627 -50.67 76.52 -7.02
CA ASN A 627 -52.12 76.26 -6.79
C ASN A 627 -53.00 77.08 -7.79
N ILE A 628 -54.15 76.58 -8.27
CA ILE A 628 -54.98 77.22 -9.35
C ILE A 628 -56.51 77.13 -9.06
N LEU A 629 -57.28 78.21 -9.26
CA LEU A 629 -58.76 78.32 -9.24
C LEU A 629 -59.33 78.23 -10.68
N SER A 630 -60.39 77.45 -10.90
CA SER A 630 -61.05 77.27 -12.21
C SER A 630 -62.57 77.22 -12.08
N VAL A 631 -63.31 78.02 -12.84
CA VAL A 631 -64.78 78.13 -12.78
C VAL A 631 -65.41 78.11 -14.17
N THR A 632 -66.41 77.25 -14.39
CA THR A 632 -67.17 77.16 -15.66
C THR A 632 -68.57 77.75 -15.53
N VAL A 633 -68.94 78.70 -16.39
CA VAL A 633 -70.28 79.31 -16.44
C VAL A 633 -71.16 78.63 -17.47
N LEU A 634 -72.32 78.14 -17.03
CA LEU A 634 -73.31 77.39 -17.80
C LEU A 634 -74.57 78.25 -18.02
N PRO A 635 -74.84 78.73 -19.25
CA PRO A 635 -76.00 79.56 -19.54
C PRO A 635 -77.27 78.75 -19.91
N ASP A 636 -77.23 77.42 -19.77
CA ASP A 636 -78.22 76.49 -20.34
C ASP A 636 -79.64 76.63 -19.76
N LEU A 637 -79.76 77.11 -18.51
CA LEU A 637 -81.06 77.26 -17.82
C LEU A 637 -81.69 78.65 -18.00
N ILE A 638 -81.08 79.53 -18.79
CA ILE A 638 -81.67 80.83 -19.10
C ILE A 638 -82.87 80.63 -20.06
N ASP A 639 -84.05 81.14 -19.68
CA ASP A 639 -85.21 81.16 -20.58
C ASP A 639 -85.04 82.22 -21.68
N TRP A 640 -84.40 81.81 -22.78
CA TRP A 640 -84.15 82.64 -23.95
C TRP A 640 -85.42 83.03 -24.74
N THR A 641 -86.62 82.57 -24.35
CA THR A 641 -87.87 83.14 -24.89
C THR A 641 -88.20 84.49 -24.26
N ARG A 642 -87.67 84.75 -23.05
CA ARG A 642 -87.88 85.97 -22.27
C ARG A 642 -86.65 86.86 -22.20
N VAL A 643 -85.46 86.30 -22.38
CA VAL A 643 -84.17 86.99 -22.29
C VAL A 643 -83.54 87.17 -23.67
N LYS A 644 -83.10 88.39 -23.97
CA LYS A 644 -82.37 88.72 -25.21
C LYS A 644 -80.85 88.55 -25.04
N LEU A 645 -80.33 88.89 -23.87
CA LEU A 645 -78.89 88.93 -23.54
C LEU A 645 -78.70 88.71 -22.05
N ALA A 646 -77.68 87.95 -21.66
CA ALA A 646 -77.22 87.84 -20.27
C ALA A 646 -75.72 88.16 -20.17
N THR A 647 -75.32 88.88 -19.13
CA THR A 647 -73.90 89.11 -18.80
C THR A 647 -73.60 88.54 -17.42
N VAL A 648 -72.49 87.84 -17.25
CA VAL A 648 -72.09 87.19 -16.00
C VAL A 648 -70.65 87.58 -15.70
N GLU A 649 -70.44 88.32 -14.61
CA GLU A 649 -69.12 88.73 -14.13
C GLU A 649 -68.70 87.84 -12.95
N LEU A 650 -67.46 87.36 -12.94
CA LEU A 650 -66.84 86.62 -11.84
C LEU A 650 -65.69 87.44 -11.26
N THR A 651 -65.51 87.39 -9.94
CA THR A 651 -64.51 88.19 -9.21
C THR A 651 -63.84 87.36 -8.12
N HIS A 652 -62.52 87.43 -8.02
CA HIS A 652 -61.70 86.88 -6.93
C HIS A 652 -60.67 87.95 -6.50
N GLY A 653 -60.85 88.52 -5.30
CA GLY A 653 -60.02 89.64 -4.85
C GLY A 653 -60.16 90.86 -5.77
N ALA A 654 -59.07 91.24 -6.44
CA ALA A 654 -59.03 92.35 -7.40
C ALA A 654 -59.16 91.90 -8.87
N GLU A 655 -59.12 90.59 -9.13
CA GLU A 655 -59.21 90.03 -10.48
C GLU A 655 -60.68 89.79 -10.85
N SER A 656 -61.09 90.17 -12.06
CA SER A 656 -62.44 89.92 -12.57
C SER A 656 -62.49 89.59 -14.06
N GLU A 657 -63.47 88.79 -14.46
CA GLU A 657 -63.71 88.40 -15.86
C GLU A 657 -65.22 88.45 -16.15
N THR A 658 -65.63 88.98 -17.31
CA THR A 658 -67.05 89.10 -17.68
C THR A 658 -67.37 88.32 -18.95
N PHE A 659 -68.34 87.42 -18.83
CA PHE A 659 -68.91 86.66 -19.94
C PHE A 659 -70.22 87.25 -20.43
N VAL A 660 -70.47 87.15 -21.74
CA VAL A 660 -71.70 87.64 -22.39
C VAL A 660 -72.33 86.51 -23.20
N PHE A 661 -73.61 86.23 -22.94
CA PHE A 661 -74.38 85.16 -23.57
C PHE A 661 -75.58 85.74 -24.32
N ARG A 662 -75.82 85.26 -25.54
CA ARG A 662 -76.91 85.71 -26.44
C ARG A 662 -77.75 84.52 -26.90
N LYS A 663 -79.02 84.77 -27.18
CA LYS A 663 -79.93 83.78 -27.77
C LYS A 663 -79.35 83.23 -29.08
N GLY A 664 -79.08 81.92 -29.12
CA GLY A 664 -78.50 81.22 -30.27
C GLY A 664 -76.97 81.04 -30.24
N GLU A 665 -76.25 81.68 -29.31
CA GLU A 665 -74.78 81.60 -29.17
C GLU A 665 -74.32 81.37 -27.71
N ALA A 666 -75.22 80.86 -26.86
CA ALA A 666 -74.93 80.61 -25.44
C ALA A 666 -74.27 79.24 -25.25
N THR A 667 -72.94 79.18 -25.24
CA THR A 667 -72.14 78.00 -24.87
C THR A 667 -71.41 78.24 -23.56
N GLU A 668 -71.08 77.18 -22.81
CA GLU A 668 -70.29 77.28 -21.58
C GLU A 668 -68.94 77.99 -21.77
N ARG A 669 -68.48 78.70 -20.73
CA ARG A 669 -67.22 79.48 -20.71
C ARG A 669 -66.46 79.19 -19.41
N THR A 670 -65.13 79.07 -19.45
CA THR A 670 -64.30 78.80 -18.27
C THR A 670 -63.38 79.97 -17.94
N TRP A 671 -63.20 80.25 -16.65
CA TRP A 671 -62.25 81.21 -16.09
C TRP A 671 -61.21 80.47 -15.24
N GLU A 672 -59.91 80.65 -15.52
CA GLU A 672 -58.79 80.06 -14.74
C GLU A 672 -57.90 81.16 -14.16
N LEU A 673 -57.54 81.03 -12.88
CA LEU A 673 -56.71 81.98 -12.13
C LEU A 673 -55.69 81.24 -11.26
N ALA A 674 -54.39 81.54 -11.42
CA ALA A 674 -53.34 80.98 -10.56
C ALA A 674 -53.33 81.69 -9.19
N LEU A 675 -53.31 80.92 -8.11
CA LEU A 675 -53.35 81.43 -6.73
C LEU A 675 -52.01 81.19 -6.00
N PRO A 676 -51.55 82.15 -5.20
CA PRO A 676 -50.55 81.94 -4.15
C PRO A 676 -50.87 80.75 -3.24
N ASP A 677 -49.83 80.11 -2.72
CA ASP A 677 -49.97 78.94 -1.85
C ASP A 677 -50.69 79.32 -0.53
N GLY A 678 -51.76 78.61 -0.20
CA GLY A 678 -52.62 78.88 0.96
C GLY A 678 -53.84 79.78 0.76
N GLU A 679 -54.01 80.40 -0.42
CA GLU A 679 -55.22 81.19 -0.73
C GLU A 679 -56.43 80.31 -1.07
N LYS A 680 -57.64 80.75 -0.67
CA LYS A 680 -58.88 79.97 -0.85
C LYS A 680 -59.40 80.07 -2.28
N LYS A 681 -59.91 78.97 -2.83
CA LYS A 681 -60.51 78.88 -4.16
C LYS A 681 -61.99 79.33 -4.16
N GLU A 682 -62.26 80.59 -3.82
CA GLU A 682 -63.61 81.15 -3.73
C GLU A 682 -63.80 82.36 -4.66
N TYR A 683 -64.98 82.62 -5.21
CA TYR A 683 -65.26 83.77 -6.10
C TYR A 683 -66.66 84.33 -5.87
N ARG A 684 -66.94 85.55 -6.32
CA ARG A 684 -68.30 86.12 -6.36
C ARG A 684 -68.75 86.29 -7.81
N TRP A 685 -70.05 86.17 -8.06
CA TRP A 685 -70.62 86.38 -9.38
C TRP A 685 -71.80 87.36 -9.40
N PHE A 686 -71.95 88.06 -10.53
CA PHE A 686 -73.05 88.98 -10.80
C PHE A 686 -73.60 88.74 -12.21
N ALA A 687 -74.88 88.42 -12.32
CA ALA A 687 -75.58 88.20 -13.58
C ALA A 687 -76.59 89.32 -13.87
N LYS A 688 -76.65 89.79 -15.12
CA LYS A 688 -77.65 90.76 -15.59
C LYS A 688 -78.31 90.25 -16.87
N PHE A 689 -79.62 90.06 -16.80
CA PHE A 689 -80.48 89.58 -17.87
C PHE A 689 -81.26 90.74 -18.48
N PHE A 690 -81.12 90.95 -19.78
CA PHE A 690 -81.85 91.95 -20.53
C PHE A 690 -83.08 91.29 -21.16
N MET A 691 -84.26 91.62 -20.64
CA MET A 691 -85.53 90.99 -21.02
C MET A 691 -86.05 91.51 -22.37
N GLU A 692 -86.82 90.69 -23.09
CA GLU A 692 -87.52 91.09 -24.32
C GLU A 692 -88.55 92.21 -24.07
N THR A 693 -89.07 92.33 -22.84
CA THR A 693 -90.04 93.35 -22.42
C THR A 693 -89.43 94.71 -22.07
N GLY A 694 -88.08 94.84 -22.06
CA GLY A 694 -87.37 96.11 -21.94
C GLY A 694 -86.58 96.31 -20.63
N ASP A 695 -87.14 95.92 -19.47
CA ASP A 695 -86.48 96.11 -18.18
C ASP A 695 -85.53 94.94 -17.83
N PRO A 696 -84.27 95.20 -17.44
CA PRO A 696 -83.34 94.15 -17.07
C PRO A 696 -83.60 93.61 -15.66
N ILE A 697 -83.38 92.32 -15.48
CA ILE A 697 -83.38 91.61 -14.19
C ILE A 697 -81.92 91.31 -13.82
N THR A 698 -81.56 91.37 -12.54
CA THR A 698 -80.20 91.04 -12.08
C THR A 698 -80.25 89.99 -10.98
N ASP A 699 -79.25 89.14 -10.96
CA ASP A 699 -78.99 88.18 -9.88
C ASP A 699 -77.52 88.22 -9.46
N ARG A 700 -77.18 87.77 -8.25
CA ARG A 700 -75.80 87.75 -7.74
C ARG A 700 -75.62 86.75 -6.61
N SER A 701 -74.39 86.25 -6.44
CA SER A 701 -74.01 85.52 -5.24
C SER A 701 -74.03 86.45 -4.00
N PRO A 702 -74.74 86.11 -2.92
CA PRO A 702 -74.73 86.92 -1.68
C PRO A 702 -73.38 86.84 -0.95
N GLU A 703 -72.71 85.68 -0.99
CA GLU A 703 -71.39 85.41 -0.41
C GLU A 703 -70.44 84.80 -1.45
N PRO A 704 -69.11 84.76 -1.21
CA PRO A 704 -68.20 84.04 -2.10
C PRO A 704 -68.58 82.55 -2.14
N VAL A 705 -68.53 81.97 -3.34
CA VAL A 705 -68.83 80.57 -3.61
C VAL A 705 -67.57 79.85 -4.08
N ASP A 706 -67.48 78.55 -3.87
CA ASP A 706 -66.35 77.69 -4.27
C ASP A 706 -66.75 76.67 -5.36
N ASP A 707 -67.92 76.85 -5.96
CA ASP A 707 -68.45 75.96 -7.00
C ASP A 707 -67.61 76.05 -8.29
N GLU A 708 -67.09 74.91 -8.76
CA GLU A 708 -66.36 74.84 -10.03
C GLU A 708 -67.27 75.09 -11.26
N LYS A 709 -68.60 75.04 -11.08
CA LYS A 709 -69.60 75.26 -12.13
C LYS A 709 -70.70 76.21 -11.68
N LEU A 710 -70.78 77.38 -12.31
CA LEU A 710 -71.83 78.36 -12.10
C LEU A 710 -72.96 78.15 -13.12
N VAL A 711 -74.10 77.64 -12.67
CA VAL A 711 -75.31 77.56 -13.50
C VAL A 711 -76.08 78.86 -13.39
N VAL A 712 -76.34 79.49 -14.52
CA VAL A 712 -77.00 80.80 -14.59
C VAL A 712 -78.43 80.60 -15.00
N GLU A 713 -79.37 80.95 -14.13
CA GLU A 713 -80.80 80.89 -14.35
C GLU A 713 -81.45 82.26 -14.14
N LEU A 714 -82.58 82.50 -14.82
CA LEU A 714 -83.33 83.73 -14.64
C LEU A 714 -84.12 83.64 -13.32
N PRO A 715 -83.94 84.57 -12.36
CA PRO A 715 -84.56 84.50 -11.02
C PRO A 715 -86.07 84.75 -11.01
#